data_AF-A0A0N5AA46-F1
#
_entry.id   AF-A0A0N5AA46-F1
#
_cell.length_a   1.000
_cell.length_b   1.000
_cell.length_c   1.000
_cell.angle_alpha   90.00
_cell.angle_beta   90.00
_cell.angle_gamma   90.00
#
_symmetry.space_group_name_H-M   'P 1'
#
loop_
_entity.id
_entity.type
_entity.pdbx_description
1 polymer ?
#
loop_
_entity_poly.entity_id
_entity_poly.type
_entity_poly.pdbx_seq_one_letter_code
_entity_poly.pdbx_strand_id
1 'polypeptide(L)'
;MDLCCCTPPCKPRYRRLVDDIYIRSNTDGLHKSNMQKLTFYVLSQPEKLDRIGEYILLRLSRDLYRQRYEQVKVSVEAMDQLLQSCHVLSSLNQFIESFLKMLQKLLETNNLQMEKLATDSFVNFANIEENTPAYHREYDFFISKFASMCFSNDPANAKAIRYAGLKGLRGVVWKSASDPLQVSIWEKQHMCKIIPSILLNLEDDEEKEENNEEDHSFLTQRFQSGLTDSLKALSDQFLRELMGKAPFGLISVIEPVLSHCDSHNKWEPPALFASHVFGAIMFSIKDPSFVIQALINHLETKSNSNASTRIGIATVLSSIVSRANACVGPSLLGIFNSLLKHLRQSVEFRDSEECPSIESEEEYQNTLINAMGDYANALPDYQKIDIMMLTVESIPRISGGSYVLKPGEAYLQRVLVKTLLKVATKYKTAYFSAVFTDPFLKTLLQLALVSDSSVRLNTQSIFHTLLDRHDNLGLLSHLPYLIDIDNHPLMQRCSRADQMFMRSHITSFTAMLYKTIFLAPEDATLQDHIDAALCTMALLCVEVRCDDVLIELLRLAFALQRAAMESVSVFANVKRVLVHNLVAKYLNFSSHLIAIPSVCQYVQRVLKQRTQLGASTLNLLSPALEAGKAGNGDNVIHNESLEKQCLRKLVDDPSLTFSRNDFAEMLKLRKDVQRLLVSFIPKGRGLNVESNDNSVDNSQNLHLNVRQAETEEVSFSLDSSFDGSPPESRSLSRRNTIFSNHDNELTGDILRKTLNASIDLTERERLEKEKSSRIIEKFRNEDFDDLVNEIHRANERADLSKAIKRLLKKGDERIVTEQPTSIFEVTMPYTLVE
;
A
#
# COMPACT_ATOMS: atom_id res chain seq x y z
N MET A 1 3.11 93.24 32.54
CA MET A 1 3.22 92.86 33.97
C MET A 1 1.90 92.19 34.27
N ASP A 2 1.78 90.88 34.52
CA ASP A 2 2.59 89.98 35.34
C ASP A 2 2.59 88.56 34.75
N LEU A 3 3.74 87.89 34.58
CA LEU A 3 4.47 87.06 35.54
C LEU A 3 3.82 85.70 35.88
N CYS A 4 4.27 84.68 35.15
CA CYS A 4 4.74 83.37 35.62
C CYS A 4 4.10 82.75 36.88
N CYS A 5 3.25 81.73 36.68
CA CYS A 5 2.97 80.68 37.66
C CYS A 5 3.25 79.31 37.03
N CYS A 6 4.45 78.78 37.29
CA CYS A 6 4.87 77.43 36.94
C CYS A 6 4.29 76.40 37.94
N THR A 7 3.17 75.76 37.59
CA THR A 7 2.79 74.45 38.13
C THR A 7 2.41 73.54 36.95
N PRO A 8 3.10 72.41 36.70
CA PRO A 8 2.65 71.49 35.66
C PRO A 8 1.33 70.82 36.13
N PRO A 9 0.36 70.61 35.23
CA PRO A 9 -0.97 70.13 35.63
C PRO A 9 -0.88 68.73 36.25
N CYS A 10 -1.68 68.51 37.29
CA CYS A 10 -1.78 67.26 38.07
C CYS A 10 -1.94 66.03 37.16
N LYS A 11 -0.82 65.37 36.79
CA LYS A 11 -0.86 64.11 36.05
C LYS A 11 -1.67 63.06 36.82
N PRO A 12 -2.60 62.33 36.18
CA PRO A 12 -3.33 61.22 36.80
C PRO A 12 -2.38 60.17 37.40
N ARG A 13 -2.79 59.54 38.52
CA ARG A 13 -1.96 58.55 39.24
C ARG A 13 -1.45 57.43 38.36
N TYR A 14 -2.30 56.89 37.47
CA TYR A 14 -1.90 55.81 36.56
C TYR A 14 -0.79 56.24 35.58
N ARG A 15 -0.79 57.48 35.08
CA ARG A 15 0.26 58.00 34.19
C ARG A 15 1.60 58.16 34.90
N ARG A 16 1.58 58.53 36.19
CA ARG A 16 2.80 58.61 37.01
C ARG A 16 3.40 57.23 37.22
N LEU A 17 2.56 56.25 37.58
CA LEU A 17 3.00 54.85 37.73
C LEU A 17 3.58 54.28 36.45
N VAL A 18 2.99 54.59 35.29
CA VAL A 18 3.58 54.23 33.99
C VAL A 18 4.86 55.01 33.73
N ASP A 19 4.94 56.32 34.03
CA ASP A 19 6.18 57.09 33.88
C ASP A 19 7.34 56.52 34.71
N ASP A 20 7.04 55.99 35.91
CA ASP A 20 8.01 55.46 36.87
C ASP A 20 8.62 54.11 36.43
N ILE A 21 8.05 53.41 35.44
CA ILE A 21 8.66 52.17 34.89
C ILE A 21 9.84 52.48 33.95
N TYR A 22 9.90 53.70 33.40
CA TYR A 22 10.95 54.13 32.48
C TYR A 22 12.07 54.86 33.23
N ILE A 23 13.21 54.21 33.39
CA ILE A 23 14.39 54.77 34.10
C ILE A 23 15.11 55.78 33.18
N ARG A 24 15.78 56.77 33.78
CA ARG A 24 16.58 57.81 33.09
C ARG A 24 18.09 57.52 33.02
N SER A 25 18.58 56.36 33.49
CA SER A 25 20.02 56.04 33.61
C SER A 25 20.34 54.62 33.11
N ASN A 26 21.57 54.46 32.57
CA ASN A 26 22.17 53.35 31.79
C ASN A 26 22.12 51.90 32.33
N THR A 27 21.17 51.52 33.19
CA THR A 27 20.95 50.10 33.55
C THR A 27 19.83 49.53 32.68
N ASP A 28 20.18 48.48 31.96
CA ASP A 28 19.38 47.81 30.93
C ASP A 28 18.10 47.16 31.50
N GLY A 29 16.94 47.43 30.90
CA GLY A 29 15.67 46.72 31.15
C GLY A 29 14.61 47.35 32.08
N LEU A 30 13.41 46.74 32.09
CA LEU A 30 12.25 47.14 32.88
C LEU A 30 12.50 47.05 34.41
N HIS A 31 12.15 48.12 35.15
CA HIS A 31 12.31 48.13 36.61
C HIS A 31 11.24 47.27 37.31
N LYS A 32 11.56 46.01 37.57
CA LYS A 32 10.64 44.97 38.11
C LYS A 32 9.79 45.43 39.31
N SER A 33 10.36 46.16 40.27
CA SER A 33 9.63 46.65 41.45
C SER A 33 8.56 47.70 41.10
N ASN A 34 8.85 48.59 40.14
CA ASN A 34 7.86 49.59 39.71
C ASN A 34 6.80 48.96 38.83
N MET A 35 7.18 47.96 38.03
CA MET A 35 6.22 47.17 37.27
C MET A 35 5.25 46.41 38.18
N GLN A 36 5.74 45.76 39.24
CA GLN A 36 4.88 45.09 40.23
C GLN A 36 3.88 46.06 40.88
N LYS A 37 4.28 47.30 41.18
CA LYS A 37 3.36 48.33 41.69
C LYS A 37 2.29 48.70 40.67
N LEU A 38 2.65 48.78 39.39
CA LEU A 38 1.71 49.04 38.31
C LEU A 38 0.73 47.85 38.15
N THR A 39 1.23 46.61 38.14
CA THR A 39 0.41 45.39 38.10
C THR A 39 -0.55 45.33 39.28
N PHE A 40 -0.09 45.57 40.51
CA PHE A 40 -0.95 45.58 41.70
C PHE A 40 -2.04 46.66 41.61
N TYR A 41 -1.70 47.84 41.09
CA TYR A 41 -2.65 48.92 40.88
C TYR A 41 -3.72 48.56 39.85
N VAL A 42 -3.35 47.88 38.76
CA VAL A 42 -4.27 47.38 37.74
C VAL A 42 -5.20 46.30 38.31
N LEU A 43 -4.67 45.32 39.04
CA LEU A 43 -5.47 44.27 39.69
C LEU A 43 -6.46 44.85 40.71
N SER A 44 -6.08 45.95 41.38
CA SER A 44 -6.97 46.66 42.31
C SER A 44 -8.02 47.51 41.59
N GLN A 45 -7.77 47.94 40.34
CA GLN A 45 -8.64 48.84 39.57
C GLN A 45 -8.70 48.43 38.08
N PRO A 46 -9.42 47.33 37.75
CA PRO A 46 -9.44 46.76 36.40
C PRO A 46 -9.93 47.72 35.31
N GLU A 47 -10.84 48.65 35.63
CA GLU A 47 -11.37 49.66 34.70
C GLU A 47 -10.31 50.60 34.13
N LYS A 48 -9.13 50.69 34.76
CA LYS A 48 -8.04 51.56 34.32
C LYS A 48 -7.06 50.87 33.37
N LEU A 49 -7.17 49.55 33.21
CA LEU A 49 -6.26 48.76 32.38
C LEU A 49 -6.22 49.29 30.93
N ASP A 50 -7.39 49.54 30.35
CA ASP A 50 -7.53 50.09 29.00
C ASP A 50 -6.77 51.42 28.84
N ARG A 51 -7.06 52.41 29.69
CA ARG A 51 -6.39 53.73 29.68
C ARG A 51 -4.87 53.64 29.91
N ILE A 52 -4.42 52.62 30.64
CA ILE A 52 -2.98 52.34 30.83
C ILE A 52 -2.38 51.82 29.52
N GLY A 53 -3.05 50.87 28.85
CA GLY A 53 -2.66 50.36 27.54
C GLY A 53 -2.56 51.47 26.49
N GLU A 54 -3.58 52.32 26.36
CA GLU A 54 -3.57 53.46 25.44
C GLU A 54 -2.41 54.43 25.72
N TYR A 55 -2.11 54.68 27.00
CA TYR A 55 -1.03 55.59 27.38
C TYR A 55 0.35 55.01 27.08
N ILE A 56 0.55 53.71 27.31
CA ILE A 56 1.78 53.01 26.93
C ILE A 56 1.95 53.02 25.40
N LEU A 57 0.87 52.76 24.65
CA LEU A 57 0.87 52.82 23.18
C LEU A 57 1.23 54.21 22.64
N LEU A 58 0.66 55.28 23.22
CA LEU A 58 0.98 56.66 22.87
C LEU A 58 2.47 56.96 23.11
N ARG A 59 3.01 56.47 24.23
CA ARG A 59 4.41 56.65 24.57
C ARG A 59 5.34 55.87 23.65
N LEU A 60 5.05 54.60 23.40
CA LEU A 60 5.78 53.76 22.45
C LEU A 60 5.81 54.41 21.08
N SER A 61 4.69 54.92 20.58
CA SER A 61 4.61 55.61 19.28
C SER A 61 5.55 56.82 19.21
N ARG A 62 5.63 57.62 20.27
CA ARG A 62 6.55 58.76 20.37
C ARG A 62 8.01 58.33 20.41
N ASP A 63 8.32 57.28 21.18
CA ASP A 63 9.68 56.82 21.37
C ASP A 63 10.20 56.05 20.14
N LEU A 64 9.30 55.41 19.38
CA LEU A 64 9.54 54.83 18.05
C LEU A 64 9.88 55.90 17.01
N TYR A 65 9.09 56.99 16.96
CA TYR A 65 9.38 58.15 16.10
C TYR A 65 10.75 58.79 16.41
N ARG A 66 11.16 58.74 17.68
CA ARG A 66 12.46 59.26 18.15
C ARG A 66 13.59 58.23 18.08
N GLN A 67 13.35 57.04 17.54
CA GLN A 67 14.32 55.94 17.42
C GLN A 67 14.97 55.53 18.75
N ARG A 68 14.22 55.59 19.86
CA ARG A 68 14.70 55.18 21.19
C ARG A 68 14.33 53.74 21.49
N TYR A 69 14.99 52.81 20.80
CA TYR A 69 14.65 51.39 20.82
C TYR A 69 14.65 50.75 22.22
N GLU A 70 15.54 51.17 23.12
CA GLU A 70 15.53 50.71 24.53
C GLU A 70 14.25 51.10 25.28
N GLN A 71 13.71 52.30 25.04
CA GLN A 71 12.45 52.74 25.66
C GLN A 71 11.25 52.03 25.03
N VAL A 72 11.35 51.70 23.74
CA VAL A 72 10.35 50.88 23.05
C VAL A 72 10.32 49.47 23.67
N LYS A 73 11.49 48.84 23.89
CA LYS A 73 11.61 47.54 24.55
C LYS A 73 10.96 47.52 25.94
N VAL A 74 11.23 48.53 26.77
CA VAL A 74 10.59 48.68 28.09
C VAL A 74 9.06 48.76 27.98
N SER A 75 8.54 49.42 26.94
CA SER A 75 7.09 49.52 26.72
C SER A 75 6.47 48.17 26.35
N VAL A 76 7.13 47.39 25.49
CA VAL A 76 6.67 46.04 25.10
C VAL A 76 6.72 45.10 26.30
N GLU A 77 7.83 45.06 27.04
CA GLU A 77 7.96 44.23 28.24
C GLU A 77 6.90 44.57 29.30
N ALA A 78 6.56 45.86 29.46
CA ALA A 78 5.50 46.29 30.37
C ALA A 78 4.12 45.80 29.89
N MET A 79 3.82 45.91 28.61
CA MET A 79 2.56 45.44 28.02
C MET A 79 2.42 43.91 28.12
N ASP A 80 3.49 43.16 27.84
CA ASP A 80 3.55 41.70 28.00
C ASP A 80 3.27 41.28 29.46
N GLN A 81 3.91 41.93 30.43
CA GLN A 81 3.69 41.61 31.84
C GLN A 81 2.27 41.95 32.32
N LEU A 82 1.68 43.04 31.83
CA LEU A 82 0.28 43.36 32.13
C LEU A 82 -0.66 42.32 31.53
N LEU A 83 -0.44 41.93 30.27
CA LEU A 83 -1.21 40.91 29.59
C LEU A 83 -1.17 39.57 30.35
N GLN A 84 0.03 39.11 30.73
CA GLN A 84 0.20 37.88 31.51
C GLN A 84 -0.42 37.96 32.92
N SER A 85 -0.33 39.11 33.59
CA SER A 85 -0.81 39.26 34.97
C SER A 85 -2.31 39.50 35.07
N CYS A 86 -2.94 39.98 34.00
CA CYS A 86 -4.32 40.48 33.99
C CYS A 86 -5.27 39.62 33.14
N HIS A 87 -4.86 38.40 32.78
CA HIS A 87 -5.56 37.49 31.86
C HIS A 87 -7.01 37.11 32.27
N VAL A 88 -7.37 37.30 33.54
CA VAL A 88 -8.72 36.96 34.07
C VAL A 88 -9.66 38.17 34.13
N LEU A 89 -9.20 39.38 33.78
CA LEU A 89 -9.98 40.60 33.93
C LEU A 89 -10.96 40.82 32.77
N SER A 90 -12.18 41.28 33.07
CA SER A 90 -13.19 41.59 32.05
C SER A 90 -12.84 42.79 31.15
N SER A 91 -11.97 43.70 31.62
CA SER A 91 -11.47 44.86 30.87
C SER A 91 -10.32 44.53 29.90
N LEU A 92 -9.91 43.27 29.82
CA LEU A 92 -8.79 42.83 29.00
C LEU A 92 -9.04 43.00 27.50
N ASN A 93 -10.29 42.87 27.04
CA ASN A 93 -10.58 42.89 25.61
C ASN A 93 -10.16 44.19 24.91
N GLN A 94 -10.37 45.33 25.57
CA GLN A 94 -9.98 46.65 25.05
C GLN A 94 -8.47 46.88 25.17
N PHE A 95 -7.85 46.32 26.21
CA PHE A 95 -6.41 46.33 26.37
C PHE A 95 -5.70 45.53 25.26
N ILE A 96 -6.28 44.41 24.84
CA ILE A 96 -5.77 43.61 23.72
C ILE A 96 -5.79 44.41 22.42
N GLU A 97 -6.80 45.23 22.15
CA GLU A 97 -6.81 46.11 20.97
C GLU A 97 -5.63 47.10 21.01
N SER A 98 -5.34 47.70 22.17
CA SER A 98 -4.18 48.57 22.37
C SER A 98 -2.85 47.82 22.21
N PHE A 99 -2.80 46.57 22.67
CA PHE A 99 -1.65 45.68 22.52
C PHE A 99 -1.41 45.29 21.06
N LEU A 100 -2.45 44.88 20.32
CA LEU A 100 -2.33 44.53 18.91
C LEU A 100 -1.94 45.77 18.07
N LYS A 101 -2.48 46.96 18.35
CA LYS A 101 -2.01 48.21 17.73
C LYS A 101 -0.54 48.52 18.01
N MET A 102 -0.05 48.19 19.21
CA MET A 102 1.38 48.32 19.54
C MET A 102 2.23 47.41 18.65
N LEU A 103 1.86 46.13 18.55
CA LEU A 103 2.55 45.16 17.71
C LEU A 103 2.52 45.55 16.23
N GLN A 104 1.38 46.03 15.74
CA GLN A 104 1.25 46.55 14.38
C GLN A 104 2.28 47.66 14.11
N LYS A 105 2.38 48.66 14.99
CA LYS A 105 3.34 49.77 14.83
C LYS A 105 4.79 49.31 14.82
N LEU A 106 5.13 48.29 15.62
CA LEU A 106 6.48 47.73 15.66
C LEU A 106 6.81 47.01 14.36
N LEU A 107 5.89 46.19 13.84
CA LEU A 107 6.06 45.47 12.59
C LEU A 107 6.16 46.43 11.38
N GLU A 108 5.40 47.52 11.37
CA GLU A 108 5.44 48.54 10.31
C GLU A 108 6.80 49.25 10.17
N THR A 109 7.69 49.15 11.18
CA THR A 109 9.02 49.79 11.12
C THR A 109 10.00 49.11 10.18
N ASN A 110 9.77 47.86 9.79
CA ASN A 110 10.70 47.03 8.99
C ASN A 110 12.13 46.98 9.56
N ASN A 111 12.27 47.14 10.88
CA ASN A 111 13.53 46.98 11.58
C ASN A 111 13.56 45.61 12.26
N LEU A 112 14.57 44.78 11.96
CA LEU A 112 14.68 43.41 12.47
C LEU A 112 14.51 43.32 14.00
N GLN A 113 15.10 44.23 14.77
CA GLN A 113 14.99 44.19 16.24
C GLN A 113 13.57 44.46 16.71
N MET A 114 12.87 45.41 16.08
CA MET A 114 11.48 45.74 16.40
C MET A 114 10.53 44.64 15.94
N GLU A 115 10.78 44.07 14.76
CA GLU A 115 10.00 42.96 14.21
C GLU A 115 10.15 41.70 15.09
N LYS A 116 11.37 41.34 15.50
CA LYS A 116 11.61 40.24 16.45
C LYS A 116 10.89 40.47 17.78
N LEU A 117 11.01 41.69 18.34
CA LEU A 117 10.36 42.05 19.59
C LEU A 117 8.83 41.93 19.50
N ALA A 118 8.23 42.37 18.38
CA ALA A 118 6.81 42.21 18.13
C ALA A 118 6.41 40.75 17.92
N THR A 119 7.18 39.97 17.16
CA THR A 119 6.95 38.53 16.96
C THR A 119 6.95 37.79 18.29
N ASP A 120 7.97 38.00 19.13
CA ASP A 120 8.11 37.31 20.41
C ASP A 120 6.96 37.65 21.37
N SER A 121 6.61 38.93 21.46
CA SER A 121 5.45 39.42 22.23
C SER A 121 4.13 38.83 21.71
N PHE A 122 3.93 38.75 20.39
CA PHE A 122 2.75 38.10 19.79
C PHE A 122 2.67 36.61 20.14
N VAL A 123 3.79 35.88 20.05
CA VAL A 123 3.83 34.43 20.35
C VAL A 123 3.55 34.18 21.84
N ASN A 124 4.07 35.04 22.72
CA ASN A 124 3.74 34.99 24.14
C ASN A 124 2.23 35.21 24.37
N PHE A 125 1.63 36.18 23.68
CA PHE A 125 0.18 36.40 23.70
C PHE A 125 -0.62 35.19 23.17
N ALA A 126 -0.12 34.52 22.12
CA ALA A 126 -0.75 33.34 21.55
C ALA A 126 -0.83 32.16 22.53
N ASN A 127 0.12 32.05 23.46
CA ASN A 127 0.21 30.99 24.45
C ASN A 127 -0.64 31.21 25.71
N ILE A 128 -1.28 32.38 25.87
CA ILE A 128 -2.16 32.66 27.00
C ILE A 128 -3.53 32.02 26.72
N GLU A 129 -3.89 31.02 27.52
CA GLU A 129 -5.19 30.33 27.47
C GLU A 129 -6.30 31.22 28.07
N GLU A 130 -7.23 31.69 27.25
CA GLU A 130 -8.33 32.54 27.71
C GLU A 130 -9.61 32.39 26.87
N ASN A 131 -10.75 32.70 27.50
CA ASN A 131 -12.06 32.94 26.88
C ASN A 131 -12.12 34.29 26.14
N THR A 132 -11.08 34.62 25.37
CA THR A 132 -11.03 35.90 24.65
C THR A 132 -11.86 35.79 23.37
N PRO A 133 -12.77 36.75 23.08
CA PRO A 133 -13.49 36.78 21.81
C PRO A 133 -12.52 36.87 20.64
N ALA A 134 -12.90 36.32 19.50
CA ALA A 134 -11.96 36.13 18.42
C ALA A 134 -11.77 37.40 17.57
N TYR A 135 -10.58 38.00 17.64
CA TYR A 135 -10.19 39.25 16.98
C TYR A 135 -9.88 39.10 15.48
N HIS A 136 -10.60 38.23 14.78
CA HIS A 136 -10.22 37.72 13.46
C HIS A 136 -9.92 38.81 12.42
N ARG A 137 -10.68 39.92 12.40
CA ARG A 137 -10.43 41.04 11.47
C ARG A 137 -9.10 41.76 11.72
N GLU A 138 -8.63 41.77 12.96
CA GLU A 138 -7.37 42.41 13.33
C GLU A 138 -6.17 41.53 12.95
N TYR A 139 -6.37 40.23 12.77
CA TYR A 139 -5.33 39.28 12.36
C TYR A 139 -4.98 39.35 10.87
N ASP A 140 -5.83 39.93 10.01
CA ASP A 140 -5.54 40.09 8.57
C ASP A 140 -4.24 40.84 8.30
N PHE A 141 -3.99 41.91 9.07
CA PHE A 141 -2.75 42.66 9.03
C PHE A 141 -1.56 41.78 9.42
N PHE A 142 -1.66 41.06 10.55
CA PHE A 142 -0.58 40.21 11.05
C PHE A 142 -0.27 39.06 10.10
N ILE A 143 -1.27 38.38 9.56
CA ILE A 143 -1.08 37.32 8.57
C ILE A 143 -0.35 37.88 7.34
N SER A 144 -0.79 39.03 6.84
CA SER A 144 -0.18 39.64 5.65
C SER A 144 1.26 40.10 5.92
N LYS A 145 1.52 40.73 7.07
CA LYS A 145 2.83 41.25 7.43
C LYS A 145 3.82 40.13 7.79
N PHE A 146 3.43 39.15 8.61
CA PHE A 146 4.28 38.00 8.91
C PHE A 146 4.55 37.13 7.67
N ALA A 147 3.55 36.94 6.79
CA ALA A 147 3.79 36.31 5.50
C ALA A 147 4.81 37.10 4.67
N SER A 148 4.68 38.43 4.58
CA SER A 148 5.66 39.25 3.84
C SER A 148 7.10 39.10 4.36
N MET A 149 7.27 38.93 5.68
CA MET A 149 8.58 38.69 6.31
C MET A 149 9.15 37.33 5.90
N CYS A 150 8.30 36.31 5.68
CA CYS A 150 8.69 34.98 5.19
C CYS A 150 9.25 34.99 3.76
N PHE A 151 9.03 36.05 2.98
CA PHE A 151 9.58 36.25 1.63
C PHE A 151 10.71 37.28 1.58
N SER A 152 11.27 37.66 2.73
CA SER A 152 12.35 38.65 2.76
C SER A 152 13.59 38.16 2.01
N ASN A 153 14.13 39.02 1.15
CA ASN A 153 15.37 38.78 0.40
C ASN A 153 16.49 39.75 0.84
N ASP A 154 16.42 40.25 2.09
CA ASP A 154 17.46 41.13 2.65
C ASP A 154 18.80 40.37 2.76
N PRO A 155 19.86 40.78 2.04
CA PRO A 155 21.12 40.07 1.99
C PRO A 155 21.80 39.92 3.36
N ALA A 156 21.53 40.80 4.32
CA ALA A 156 22.17 40.75 5.63
C ALA A 156 21.36 39.94 6.67
N ASN A 157 20.03 39.93 6.57
CA ASN A 157 19.17 39.43 7.64
C ASN A 157 18.02 38.52 7.16
N ALA A 158 17.98 38.12 5.88
CA ALA A 158 16.87 37.35 5.30
C ALA A 158 16.43 36.17 6.19
N LYS A 159 17.35 35.27 6.57
CA LYS A 159 17.04 34.10 7.41
C LYS A 159 16.41 34.49 8.75
N ALA A 160 16.93 35.53 9.41
CA ALA A 160 16.41 36.00 10.69
C ALA A 160 15.02 36.66 10.57
N ILE A 161 14.77 37.41 9.49
CA ILE A 161 13.46 38.01 9.20
C ILE A 161 12.45 36.90 8.87
N ARG A 162 12.83 35.95 8.03
CA ARG A 162 12.00 34.79 7.64
C ARG A 162 11.62 33.96 8.86
N TYR A 163 12.58 33.65 9.74
CA TYR A 163 12.32 32.94 10.98
C TYR A 163 11.34 33.69 11.89
N ALA A 164 11.51 35.00 12.07
CA ALA A 164 10.58 35.83 12.85
C ALA A 164 9.18 35.90 12.20
N GLY A 165 9.10 35.95 10.88
CA GLY A 165 7.84 35.88 10.14
C GLY A 165 7.12 34.56 10.36
N LEU A 166 7.84 33.44 10.22
CA LEU A 166 7.28 32.10 10.36
C LEU A 166 6.81 31.81 11.78
N LYS A 167 7.60 32.21 12.78
CA LYS A 167 7.24 32.13 14.20
C LYS A 167 5.99 32.97 14.51
N GLY A 168 5.88 34.16 13.92
CA GLY A 168 4.71 35.03 14.04
C GLY A 168 3.45 34.41 13.42
N LEU A 169 3.54 33.90 12.19
CA LEU A 169 2.44 33.18 11.53
C LEU A 169 1.98 31.97 12.33
N ARG A 170 2.91 31.17 12.86
CA ARG A 170 2.60 30.04 13.73
C ARG A 170 1.84 30.48 14.97
N GLY A 171 2.25 31.59 15.61
CA GLY A 171 1.52 32.19 16.73
C GLY A 171 0.09 32.60 16.38
N VAL A 172 -0.11 33.25 15.22
CA VAL A 172 -1.46 33.65 14.75
C VAL A 172 -2.35 32.43 14.57
N VAL A 173 -1.86 31.43 13.84
CA VAL A 173 -2.60 30.17 13.63
C VAL A 173 -2.88 29.48 14.95
N TRP A 174 -1.91 29.43 15.88
CA TRP A 174 -2.09 28.77 17.17
C TRP A 174 -3.21 29.41 18.00
N LYS A 175 -3.27 30.75 18.03
CA LYS A 175 -4.32 31.49 18.73
C LYS A 175 -5.67 31.34 18.04
N SER A 176 -5.71 31.43 16.70
CA SER A 176 -6.96 31.37 15.92
C SER A 176 -7.55 29.96 15.78
N ALA A 177 -6.73 28.90 15.77
CA ALA A 177 -7.16 27.51 15.58
C ALA A 177 -7.51 26.80 16.90
N SER A 178 -7.57 27.53 18.02
CA SER A 178 -7.92 26.96 19.33
C SER A 178 -9.42 26.70 19.49
N ASP A 179 -10.28 27.39 18.74
CA ASP A 179 -11.72 27.08 18.65
C ASP A 179 -12.05 26.44 17.28
N PRO A 180 -12.29 25.12 17.21
CA PRO A 180 -12.54 24.41 15.96
C PRO A 180 -13.86 24.80 15.28
N LEU A 181 -14.76 25.53 15.96
CA LEU A 181 -16.02 26.01 15.40
C LEU A 181 -15.87 27.35 14.65
N GLN A 182 -14.70 27.99 14.73
CA GLN A 182 -14.45 29.28 14.10
C GLN A 182 -13.79 29.07 12.72
N VAL A 183 -14.54 29.36 11.67
CA VAL A 183 -14.20 29.05 10.27
C VAL A 183 -13.24 30.08 9.63
N SER A 184 -13.06 31.25 10.24
CA SER A 184 -12.38 32.41 9.62
C SER A 184 -10.94 32.11 9.18
N ILE A 185 -10.09 31.51 10.03
CA ILE A 185 -8.66 31.30 9.68
C ILE A 185 -8.49 30.31 8.51
N TRP A 186 -9.43 29.39 8.34
CA TRP A 186 -9.43 28.38 7.29
C TRP A 186 -9.97 28.89 5.95
N GLU A 187 -10.35 30.17 5.88
CA GLU A 187 -10.71 30.82 4.63
C GLU A 187 -9.51 30.84 3.66
N LYS A 188 -9.82 30.62 2.37
CA LYS A 188 -8.85 30.56 1.28
C LYS A 188 -7.90 31.76 1.26
N GLN A 189 -8.39 32.96 1.60
CA GLN A 189 -7.58 34.18 1.60
C GLN A 189 -6.39 34.16 2.56
N HIS A 190 -6.50 33.46 3.70
CA HIS A 190 -5.41 33.35 4.68
C HIS A 190 -4.49 32.18 4.34
N MET A 191 -5.05 31.02 4.00
CA MET A 191 -4.26 29.82 3.68
C MET A 191 -3.40 30.02 2.42
N CYS A 192 -3.86 30.79 1.44
CA CYS A 192 -3.06 31.19 0.28
C CYS A 192 -1.85 32.09 0.62
N LYS A 193 -1.76 32.64 1.83
CA LYS A 193 -0.58 33.36 2.33
C LYS A 193 0.27 32.49 3.26
N ILE A 194 -0.38 31.75 4.15
CA ILE A 194 0.29 30.92 5.16
C ILE A 194 1.03 29.75 4.51
N ILE A 195 0.37 28.97 3.65
CA ILE A 195 0.96 27.76 3.08
C ILE A 195 2.19 28.07 2.21
N PRO A 196 2.15 29.01 1.24
CA PRO A 196 3.35 29.34 0.48
C PRO A 196 4.50 29.87 1.34
N SER A 197 4.19 30.58 2.44
CA SER A 197 5.20 31.05 3.40
C SER A 197 5.90 29.88 4.09
N ILE A 198 5.17 28.81 4.43
CA ILE A 198 5.76 27.59 5.02
C ILE A 198 6.60 26.85 3.98
N LEU A 199 6.04 26.61 2.79
CA LEU A 199 6.66 25.78 1.76
C LEU A 199 7.97 26.38 1.22
N LEU A 200 8.01 27.71 1.02
CA LEU A 200 9.23 28.41 0.60
C LEU A 200 10.38 28.21 1.60
N ASN A 201 10.08 28.34 2.89
CA ASN A 201 11.08 28.24 3.97
C ASN A 201 11.44 26.79 4.32
N LEU A 202 10.66 25.82 3.83
CA LEU A 202 10.98 24.39 3.88
C LEU A 202 11.96 23.98 2.76
N GLU A 203 11.97 24.71 1.65
CA GLU A 203 12.83 24.45 0.50
C GLU A 203 14.27 24.96 0.67
N ASP A 204 14.52 25.95 1.54
CA ASP A 204 15.85 26.54 1.71
C ASP A 204 16.89 25.45 2.07
N ASP A 205 17.73 25.12 1.09
CA ASP A 205 18.85 24.18 1.22
C ASP A 205 19.95 24.85 2.05
N GLU A 206 20.14 24.38 3.29
CA GLU A 206 21.30 24.75 4.12
C GLU A 206 22.64 24.38 3.45
N GLU A 207 22.62 23.53 2.42
CA GLU A 207 23.80 23.00 1.72
C GLU A 207 24.54 24.01 0.81
N LYS A 208 23.97 25.19 0.52
CA LYS A 208 24.66 26.19 -0.32
C LYS A 208 25.65 27.08 0.44
N GLU A 209 25.64 27.08 1.78
CA GLU A 209 26.50 27.97 2.59
C GLU A 209 27.67 27.26 3.28
N GLU A 210 27.70 25.93 3.40
CA GLU A 210 28.81 25.22 4.06
C GLU A 210 30.14 25.25 3.28
N ASN A 211 30.16 25.73 2.04
CA ASN A 211 31.39 25.77 1.22
C ASN A 211 32.20 27.07 1.33
N ASN A 212 31.81 28.08 2.13
CA ASN A 212 32.37 29.43 1.98
C ASN A 212 32.86 30.19 3.23
N GLU A 213 33.03 29.59 4.42
CA GLU A 213 33.63 30.34 5.55
C GLU A 213 34.60 29.51 6.40
N GLU A 214 35.82 29.29 5.87
CA GLU A 214 37.02 29.35 6.70
C GLU A 214 37.54 30.80 6.68
N ASP A 215 37.92 31.31 7.86
CA ASP A 215 38.50 32.64 8.14
C ASP A 215 37.53 33.84 8.32
N HIS A 216 37.04 34.06 9.55
CA HIS A 216 37.76 34.94 10.50
C HIS A 216 37.07 35.11 11.87
N SER A 217 37.85 34.80 12.90
CA SER A 217 37.99 35.51 14.18
C SER A 217 36.79 35.64 15.14
N PHE A 218 36.80 34.72 16.11
CA PHE A 218 36.92 35.01 17.55
C PHE A 218 36.76 36.49 17.99
N LEU A 219 35.86 36.69 18.97
CA LEU A 219 35.56 37.91 19.75
C LEU A 219 34.34 38.74 19.31
N THR A 220 33.14 38.23 19.61
CA THR A 220 32.23 38.95 20.52
C THR A 220 31.47 37.94 21.38
N GLN A 221 31.82 37.97 22.66
CA GLN A 221 31.38 37.05 23.69
C GLN A 221 29.96 37.41 24.19
N ARG A 222 29.16 36.37 24.46
CA ARG A 222 28.06 36.29 25.45
C ARG A 222 26.87 37.24 25.28
N PHE A 223 25.80 36.73 24.67
CA PHE A 223 24.34 36.96 24.88
C PHE A 223 23.70 36.25 23.66
N GLN A 224 22.89 35.19 23.68
CA GLN A 224 21.74 34.79 24.47
C GLN A 224 21.43 33.29 24.21
N SER A 225 20.69 32.68 25.14
CA SER A 225 19.88 31.44 25.09
C SER A 225 19.89 30.56 23.83
N GLY A 226 20.06 29.24 24.05
CA GLY A 226 19.93 28.20 23.04
C GLY A 226 18.58 28.15 22.31
N LEU A 227 18.60 27.41 21.20
CA LEU A 227 17.64 27.30 20.08
C LEU A 227 17.97 28.22 18.90
N THR A 228 18.95 27.82 18.09
CA THR A 228 18.81 28.02 16.64
C THR A 228 18.09 26.78 16.11
N ASP A 229 16.76 26.72 16.29
CA ASP A 229 15.94 25.80 15.50
C ASP A 229 16.15 26.18 14.03
N SER A 230 16.56 25.23 13.19
CA SER A 230 16.73 25.50 11.76
C SER A 230 15.41 26.00 11.16
N LEU A 231 15.49 26.94 10.21
CA LEU A 231 14.33 27.51 9.54
C LEU A 231 13.46 26.42 8.89
N LYS A 232 14.12 25.40 8.34
CA LYS A 232 13.51 24.20 7.79
C LYS A 232 12.77 23.37 8.84
N ALA A 233 13.38 23.14 10.02
CA ALA A 233 12.72 22.39 11.10
C ALA A 233 11.48 23.13 11.63
N LEU A 234 11.56 24.46 11.80
CA LEU A 234 10.39 25.25 12.19
C LEU A 234 9.28 25.18 11.14
N SER A 235 9.63 25.16 9.85
CA SER A 235 8.67 25.04 8.74
C SER A 235 7.99 23.67 8.71
N ASP A 236 8.75 22.58 8.84
CA ASP A 236 8.20 21.22 8.91
C ASP A 236 7.31 21.06 10.16
N GLN A 237 7.76 21.52 11.32
CA GLN A 237 6.95 21.51 12.54
C GLN A 237 5.64 22.29 12.37
N PHE A 238 5.72 23.49 11.80
CA PHE A 238 4.54 24.32 11.61
C PHE A 238 3.54 23.67 10.63
N LEU A 239 4.01 23.07 9.54
CA LEU A 239 3.15 22.33 8.62
C LEU A 239 2.41 21.19 9.35
N ARG A 240 3.12 20.37 10.13
CA ARG A 240 2.53 19.24 10.86
C ARG A 240 1.50 19.69 11.90
N GLU A 241 1.83 20.71 12.69
CA GLU A 241 0.92 21.28 13.68
C GLU A 241 -0.35 21.87 13.04
N LEU A 242 -0.20 22.58 11.92
CA LEU A 242 -1.32 23.12 11.16
C LEU A 242 -2.26 22.00 10.70
N MET A 243 -1.71 20.92 10.14
CA MET A 243 -2.48 19.77 9.68
C MET A 243 -3.18 19.03 10.83
N GLY A 244 -2.51 18.87 11.98
CA GLY A 244 -3.08 18.24 13.17
C GLY A 244 -4.29 19.02 13.75
N LYS A 245 -4.34 20.34 13.52
CA LYS A 245 -5.45 21.22 13.95
C LYS A 245 -6.52 21.46 12.89
N ALA A 246 -6.39 20.88 11.70
CA ALA A 246 -7.28 21.16 10.56
C ALA A 246 -8.26 20.00 10.24
N PRO A 247 -9.25 19.65 11.09
CA PRO A 247 -10.19 18.58 10.74
C PRO A 247 -11.11 18.95 9.57
N PHE A 248 -11.53 20.22 9.46
CA PHE A 248 -12.45 20.71 8.41
C PHE A 248 -11.78 21.64 7.38
N GLY A 249 -10.57 22.11 7.66
CA GLY A 249 -9.79 23.02 6.79
C GLY A 249 -8.89 22.32 5.77
N LEU A 250 -8.93 20.98 5.68
CA LEU A 250 -8.01 20.20 4.82
C LEU A 250 -8.07 20.64 3.35
N ILE A 251 -9.25 20.91 2.81
CA ILE A 251 -9.42 21.39 1.43
C ILE A 251 -8.68 22.72 1.23
N SER A 252 -8.89 23.67 2.16
CA SER A 252 -8.28 25.00 2.12
C SER A 252 -6.75 24.99 2.25
N VAL A 253 -6.18 23.94 2.84
CA VAL A 253 -4.73 23.77 2.97
C VAL A 253 -4.14 23.04 1.76
N ILE A 254 -4.77 21.95 1.30
CA ILE A 254 -4.23 21.13 0.20
C ILE A 254 -4.22 21.89 -1.13
N GLU A 255 -5.23 22.69 -1.44
CA GLU A 255 -5.28 23.44 -2.71
C GLU A 255 -4.06 24.39 -2.88
N PRO A 256 -3.69 25.24 -1.89
CA PRO A 256 -2.45 26.01 -1.95
C PRO A 256 -1.17 25.17 -2.06
N VAL A 257 -1.10 23.99 -1.42
CA VAL A 257 0.07 23.09 -1.55
C VAL A 257 0.20 22.58 -2.98
N LEU A 258 -0.90 22.12 -3.58
CA LEU A 258 -0.93 21.67 -4.98
C LEU A 258 -0.54 22.79 -5.93
N SER A 259 -1.11 23.98 -5.74
CA SER A 259 -0.82 25.18 -6.53
C SER A 259 0.65 25.62 -6.43
N HIS A 260 1.24 25.54 -5.22
CA HIS A 260 2.66 25.82 -5.03
C HIS A 260 3.55 24.83 -5.80
N CYS A 261 3.24 23.53 -5.72
CA CYS A 261 3.99 22.50 -6.45
C CYS A 261 3.87 22.67 -7.97
N ASP A 262 2.68 23.01 -8.47
CA ASP A 262 2.43 23.30 -9.88
C ASP A 262 3.23 24.53 -10.36
N SER A 263 3.24 25.60 -9.57
CA SER A 263 3.85 26.89 -9.98
C SER A 263 5.38 26.88 -9.94
N HIS A 264 5.97 26.02 -9.11
CA HIS A 264 7.43 25.95 -8.89
C HIS A 264 8.04 24.65 -9.44
N ASN A 265 7.34 23.94 -10.34
CA ASN A 265 7.77 22.70 -10.98
C ASN A 265 8.24 21.60 -10.00
N LYS A 266 7.61 21.51 -8.82
CA LYS A 266 8.01 20.55 -7.76
C LYS A 266 7.57 19.11 -8.03
N TRP A 267 6.84 18.89 -9.12
CA TRP A 267 6.43 17.58 -9.58
C TRP A 267 7.47 16.93 -10.51
N GLU A 268 8.41 17.69 -11.07
CA GLU A 268 9.38 17.09 -11.99
C GLU A 268 10.27 16.06 -11.25
N PRO A 269 10.51 14.87 -11.82
CA PRO A 269 11.35 13.86 -11.20
C PRO A 269 12.80 14.36 -11.01
N PRO A 270 13.44 14.13 -9.84
CA PRO A 270 12.88 13.46 -8.67
C PRO A 270 12.01 14.39 -7.81
N ALA A 271 10.75 14.02 -7.59
CA ALA A 271 9.76 14.81 -6.84
C ALA A 271 9.98 14.74 -5.30
N LEU A 272 11.21 14.98 -4.83
CA LEU A 272 11.62 14.82 -3.43
C LEU A 272 10.88 15.79 -2.50
N PHE A 273 10.81 17.07 -2.88
CA PHE A 273 10.13 18.10 -2.11
C PHE A 273 8.65 17.77 -1.92
N ALA A 274 7.93 17.48 -3.02
CA ALA A 274 6.53 17.08 -2.95
C ALA A 274 6.33 15.81 -2.13
N SER A 275 7.21 14.81 -2.28
CA SER A 275 7.16 13.56 -1.50
C SER A 275 7.36 13.78 0.00
N HIS A 276 8.20 14.75 0.39
CA HIS A 276 8.41 15.15 1.77
C HIS A 276 7.19 15.89 2.34
N VAL A 277 6.70 16.91 1.62
CA VAL A 277 5.55 17.73 2.03
C VAL A 277 4.29 16.88 2.21
N PHE A 278 3.91 16.10 1.19
CA PHE A 278 2.72 15.26 1.29
C PHE A 278 2.88 14.10 2.29
N GLY A 279 4.12 13.63 2.50
CA GLY A 279 4.43 12.71 3.59
C GLY A 279 4.16 13.35 4.95
N ALA A 280 4.68 14.56 5.20
CA ALA A 280 4.46 15.31 6.44
C ALA A 280 2.96 15.57 6.69
N ILE A 281 2.22 15.96 5.65
CA ILE A 281 0.77 16.17 5.69
C ILE A 281 0.04 14.88 6.08
N MET A 282 0.34 13.77 5.38
CA MET A 282 -0.34 12.48 5.59
C MET A 282 -0.16 11.95 7.02
N PHE A 283 1.04 12.04 7.58
CA PHE A 283 1.32 11.60 8.95
C PHE A 283 0.74 12.50 10.05
N SER A 284 0.24 13.69 9.68
CA SER A 284 -0.27 14.67 10.64
C SER A 284 -1.80 14.70 10.72
N ILE A 285 -2.50 13.96 9.85
CA ILE A 285 -3.97 13.92 9.80
C ILE A 285 -4.52 12.59 10.27
N LYS A 286 -5.78 12.59 10.72
CA LYS A 286 -6.46 11.38 11.20
C LYS A 286 -6.92 10.45 10.06
N ASP A 287 -7.37 11.02 8.94
CA ASP A 287 -7.84 10.26 7.78
C ASP A 287 -6.97 10.54 6.54
N PRO A 288 -5.92 9.72 6.30
CA PRO A 288 -5.03 9.86 5.15
C PRO A 288 -5.71 9.62 3.79
N SER A 289 -6.90 9.01 3.76
CA SER A 289 -7.61 8.72 2.49
C SER A 289 -8.00 10.00 1.74
N PHE A 290 -8.27 11.10 2.47
CA PHE A 290 -8.59 12.39 1.88
C PHE A 290 -7.45 12.96 1.03
N VAL A 291 -6.21 12.85 1.51
CA VAL A 291 -5.02 13.36 0.78
C VAL A 291 -4.77 12.53 -0.48
N ILE A 292 -4.95 11.21 -0.38
CA ILE A 292 -4.86 10.32 -1.54
C ILE A 292 -5.91 10.69 -2.59
N GLN A 293 -7.16 10.90 -2.18
CA GLN A 293 -8.23 11.33 -3.10
C GLN A 293 -7.94 12.70 -3.71
N ALA A 294 -7.40 13.65 -2.92
CA ALA A 294 -7.04 14.97 -3.43
C ALA A 294 -5.92 14.89 -4.50
N LEU A 295 -4.92 14.02 -4.31
CA LEU A 295 -3.86 13.79 -5.30
C LEU A 295 -4.40 13.11 -6.57
N ILE A 296 -5.35 12.18 -6.44
CA ILE A 296 -6.01 11.54 -7.59
C ILE A 296 -6.85 12.56 -8.36
N ASN A 297 -7.64 13.37 -7.66
CA ASN A 297 -8.41 14.45 -8.29
C ASN A 297 -7.46 15.46 -8.98
N HIS A 298 -6.31 15.76 -8.36
CA HIS A 298 -5.29 16.60 -9.00
C HIS A 298 -4.74 15.96 -10.27
N LEU A 299 -4.45 14.66 -10.25
CA LEU A 299 -4.05 13.91 -11.43
C LEU A 299 -5.11 13.94 -12.54
N GLU A 300 -6.41 13.87 -12.19
CA GLU A 300 -7.53 14.08 -13.12
C GLU A 300 -7.52 15.50 -13.71
N THR A 301 -7.35 16.55 -12.90
CA THR A 301 -7.28 17.92 -13.43
C THR A 301 -6.06 18.17 -14.30
N LYS A 302 -4.98 17.40 -14.11
CA LYS A 302 -3.70 17.51 -14.82
C LYS A 302 -3.51 16.41 -15.88
N SER A 303 -4.57 15.72 -16.31
CA SER A 303 -4.49 14.61 -17.27
C SER A 303 -3.77 14.98 -18.57
N ASN A 304 -3.93 16.23 -19.02
CA ASN A 304 -3.38 16.74 -20.28
C ASN A 304 -2.05 17.50 -20.09
N SER A 305 -1.49 17.49 -18.87
CA SER A 305 -0.20 18.13 -18.60
C SER A 305 0.97 17.25 -19.04
N ASN A 306 2.17 17.83 -19.04
CA ASN A 306 3.41 17.12 -19.36
C ASN A 306 3.53 15.80 -18.60
N ALA A 307 4.00 14.75 -19.28
CA ALA A 307 4.18 13.43 -18.68
C ALA A 307 5.04 13.48 -17.40
N SER A 308 6.09 14.32 -17.38
CA SER A 308 6.94 14.56 -16.20
C SER A 308 6.14 14.97 -14.94
N THR A 309 5.19 15.90 -15.08
CA THR A 309 4.32 16.32 -13.96
C THR A 309 3.44 15.17 -13.48
N ARG A 310 2.87 14.39 -14.42
CA ARG A 310 2.03 13.23 -14.09
C ARG A 310 2.83 12.09 -13.43
N ILE A 311 4.07 11.85 -13.87
CA ILE A 311 5.03 10.93 -13.24
C ILE A 311 5.34 11.39 -11.81
N GLY A 312 5.57 12.68 -11.61
CA GLY A 312 5.76 13.29 -10.29
C GLY A 312 4.64 12.99 -9.31
N ILE A 313 3.40 13.31 -9.72
CA ILE A 313 2.19 13.08 -8.92
C ILE A 313 2.02 11.59 -8.60
N ALA A 314 2.22 10.71 -9.60
CA ALA A 314 2.13 9.26 -9.41
C ALA A 314 3.22 8.72 -8.46
N THR A 315 4.44 9.27 -8.53
CA THR A 315 5.55 8.92 -7.63
C THR A 315 5.24 9.33 -6.20
N VAL A 316 4.74 10.54 -6.01
CA VAL A 316 4.31 11.05 -4.69
C VAL A 316 3.20 10.17 -4.13
N LEU A 317 2.20 9.83 -4.94
CA LEU A 317 1.12 8.92 -4.54
C LEU A 317 1.66 7.55 -4.08
N SER A 318 2.56 6.94 -4.86
CA SER A 318 3.18 5.65 -4.48
C SER A 318 3.94 5.76 -3.15
N SER A 319 4.73 6.83 -2.98
CA SER A 319 5.55 7.06 -1.79
C SER A 319 4.70 7.22 -0.52
N ILE A 320 3.52 7.84 -0.63
CA ILE A 320 2.65 8.08 0.52
C ILE A 320 1.93 6.79 0.89
N VAL A 321 1.40 6.08 -0.10
CA VAL A 321 0.66 4.84 0.08
C VAL A 321 1.54 3.75 0.70
N SER A 322 2.76 3.56 0.20
CA SER A 322 3.71 2.58 0.75
C SER A 322 4.09 2.84 2.20
N ARG A 323 4.03 4.11 2.64
CA ARG A 323 4.29 4.53 4.02
C ARG A 323 3.02 4.47 4.89
N ALA A 324 1.84 4.51 4.29
CA ALA A 324 0.54 4.50 4.94
C ALA A 324 -0.01 3.06 5.11
N ASN A 325 0.65 2.23 5.93
CA ASN A 325 0.19 0.87 6.24
C ASN A 325 -1.22 0.81 6.90
N ALA A 326 -1.82 1.96 7.24
CA ALA A 326 -3.09 2.07 7.95
C ALA A 326 -4.25 2.65 7.12
N CYS A 327 -4.06 2.91 5.81
CA CYS A 327 -5.14 3.33 4.91
C CYS A 327 -6.06 2.14 4.55
N VAL A 328 -6.77 1.56 5.53
CA VAL A 328 -7.75 0.48 5.27
C VAL A 328 -9.16 1.07 5.37
N GLY A 329 -9.68 1.60 4.25
CA GLY A 329 -11.00 2.21 4.17
C GLY A 329 -11.84 1.72 2.97
N PRO A 330 -13.17 2.01 2.92
CA PRO A 330 -14.05 1.58 1.83
C PRO A 330 -13.75 2.25 0.47
N SER A 331 -13.04 3.38 0.44
CA SER A 331 -12.69 4.12 -0.79
C SER A 331 -11.55 3.45 -1.60
N LEU A 332 -10.97 2.35 -1.12
CA LEU A 332 -9.76 1.77 -1.71
C LEU A 332 -9.96 1.18 -3.10
N LEU A 333 -11.09 0.51 -3.35
CA LEU A 333 -11.41 0.04 -4.70
C LEU A 333 -11.68 1.21 -5.65
N GLY A 334 -12.29 2.28 -5.15
CA GLY A 334 -12.49 3.52 -5.90
C GLY A 334 -11.16 4.14 -6.34
N ILE A 335 -10.20 4.24 -5.43
CA ILE A 335 -8.84 4.74 -5.70
C ILE A 335 -8.16 3.89 -6.77
N PHE A 336 -8.15 2.56 -6.62
CA PHE A 336 -7.53 1.67 -7.60
C PHE A 336 -8.22 1.76 -8.98
N ASN A 337 -9.54 1.87 -8.99
CA ASN A 337 -10.31 2.04 -10.23
C ASN A 337 -10.00 3.38 -10.92
N SER A 338 -9.81 4.46 -10.16
CA SER A 338 -9.34 5.74 -10.71
C SER A 338 -7.95 5.61 -11.32
N LEU A 339 -7.01 4.91 -10.67
CA LEU A 339 -5.68 4.65 -11.24
C LEU A 339 -5.74 3.80 -12.52
N LEU A 340 -6.60 2.77 -12.56
CA LEU A 340 -6.86 2.00 -13.77
C LEU A 340 -7.44 2.88 -14.89
N LYS A 341 -8.36 3.78 -14.58
CA LYS A 341 -8.93 4.75 -15.54
C LYS A 341 -7.85 5.66 -16.11
N HIS A 342 -6.95 6.19 -15.29
CA HIS A 342 -5.81 6.98 -15.75
C HIS A 342 -4.86 6.19 -16.64
N LEU A 343 -4.60 4.92 -16.29
CA LEU A 343 -3.76 4.05 -17.09
C LEU A 343 -4.37 3.80 -18.48
N ARG A 344 -5.68 3.60 -18.57
CA ARG A 344 -6.40 3.48 -19.86
C ARG A 344 -6.33 4.76 -20.67
N GLN A 345 -6.62 5.89 -20.05
CA GLN A 345 -6.57 7.21 -20.72
C GLN A 345 -5.17 7.51 -21.25
N SER A 346 -4.13 7.14 -20.50
CA SER A 346 -2.73 7.25 -20.93
C SER A 346 -2.43 6.39 -22.16
N VAL A 347 -2.94 5.15 -22.20
CA VAL A 347 -2.80 4.25 -23.35
C VAL A 347 -3.53 4.81 -24.58
N GLU A 348 -4.75 5.32 -24.40
CA GLU A 348 -5.51 5.97 -25.47
C GLU A 348 -4.82 7.25 -25.98
N PHE A 349 -4.25 8.05 -25.08
CA PHE A 349 -3.52 9.27 -25.42
C PHE A 349 -2.23 8.97 -26.19
N ARG A 350 -1.50 7.89 -25.84
CA ARG A 350 -0.30 7.42 -26.57
C ARG A 350 -0.59 7.13 -28.04
N ASP A 351 -1.75 6.57 -28.35
CA ASP A 351 -2.15 6.25 -29.72
C ASP A 351 -2.78 7.44 -30.47
N SER A 352 -2.95 8.59 -29.79
CA SER A 352 -3.45 9.82 -30.40
C SER A 352 -2.34 10.63 -31.07
N GLU A 353 -2.69 11.39 -32.13
CA GLU A 353 -1.76 12.30 -32.82
C GLU A 353 -1.31 13.49 -31.96
N GLU A 354 -1.96 13.72 -30.81
CA GLU A 354 -1.69 14.82 -29.88
C GLU A 354 -0.56 14.49 -28.88
N CYS A 355 -0.05 13.26 -28.88
CA CYS A 355 0.99 12.83 -27.94
C CYS A 355 2.36 13.45 -28.28
N PRO A 356 2.97 14.23 -27.37
CA PRO A 356 4.26 14.88 -27.64
C PRO A 356 5.44 13.90 -27.64
N SER A 357 5.39 12.85 -26.81
CA SER A 357 6.42 11.81 -26.74
C SER A 357 5.88 10.50 -26.18
N ILE A 358 5.93 9.45 -27.01
CA ILE A 358 5.51 8.09 -26.65
C ILE A 358 6.36 7.56 -25.47
N GLU A 359 7.68 7.75 -25.49
CA GLU A 359 8.58 7.23 -24.45
C GLU A 359 8.23 7.79 -23.06
N SER A 360 7.94 9.10 -22.98
CA SER A 360 7.55 9.74 -21.73
C SER A 360 6.20 9.25 -21.21
N GLU A 361 5.29 8.89 -22.12
CA GLU A 361 3.98 8.34 -21.78
C GLU A 361 4.11 6.90 -21.28
N GLU A 362 5.02 6.10 -21.87
CA GLU A 362 5.32 4.75 -21.39
C GLU A 362 6.00 4.77 -20.02
N GLU A 363 6.86 5.75 -19.74
CA GLU A 363 7.43 5.96 -18.40
C GLU A 363 6.34 6.30 -17.37
N TYR A 364 5.37 7.14 -17.74
CA TYR A 364 4.20 7.42 -16.91
C TYR A 364 3.37 6.15 -16.63
N GLN A 365 3.09 5.35 -17.66
CA GLN A 365 2.36 4.08 -17.51
C GLN A 365 3.11 3.12 -16.59
N ASN A 366 4.43 2.99 -16.73
CA ASN A 366 5.25 2.16 -15.85
C ASN A 366 5.26 2.66 -14.41
N THR A 367 5.30 3.99 -14.21
CA THR A 367 5.22 4.62 -12.89
C THR A 367 3.87 4.34 -12.23
N LEU A 368 2.76 4.46 -12.97
CA LEU A 368 1.42 4.10 -12.49
C LEU A 368 1.32 2.62 -12.13
N ILE A 369 1.83 1.72 -12.97
CA ILE A 369 1.84 0.28 -12.69
C ILE A 369 2.61 -0.01 -11.39
N ASN A 370 3.77 0.62 -11.21
CA ASN A 370 4.56 0.47 -9.98
C ASN A 370 3.80 1.01 -8.77
N ALA A 371 3.20 2.20 -8.87
CA ALA A 371 2.38 2.79 -7.81
C ALA A 371 1.19 1.91 -7.42
N MET A 372 0.52 1.30 -8.40
CA MET A 372 -0.58 0.35 -8.17
C MET A 372 -0.09 -0.95 -7.50
N GLY A 373 1.13 -1.39 -7.80
CA GLY A 373 1.79 -2.49 -7.12
C GLY A 373 2.13 -2.18 -5.66
N ASP A 374 2.71 -1.00 -5.40
CA ASP A 374 3.04 -0.56 -4.05
C ASP A 374 1.77 -0.33 -3.22
N TYR A 375 0.71 0.17 -3.86
CA TYR A 375 -0.64 0.23 -3.31
C TYR A 375 -1.18 -1.14 -2.94
N ALA A 376 -1.13 -2.11 -3.85
CA ALA A 376 -1.56 -3.47 -3.53
C ALA A 376 -0.76 -4.09 -2.37
N ASN A 377 0.53 -3.77 -2.25
CA ASN A 377 1.38 -4.27 -1.16
C ASN A 377 0.96 -3.78 0.23
N ALA A 378 0.41 -2.56 0.32
CA ALA A 378 -0.09 -1.99 1.57
C ALA A 378 -1.43 -2.60 2.03
N LEU A 379 -2.08 -3.39 1.18
CA LEU A 379 -3.41 -3.95 1.46
C LEU A 379 -3.35 -5.37 2.05
N PRO A 380 -4.39 -5.79 2.78
CA PRO A 380 -4.62 -7.19 3.12
C PRO A 380 -4.86 -8.09 1.90
N ASP A 381 -4.51 -9.37 2.02
CA ASP A 381 -4.56 -10.33 0.91
C ASP A 381 -5.96 -10.52 0.29
N TYR A 382 -7.05 -10.43 1.08
CA TYR A 382 -8.40 -10.55 0.53
C TYR A 382 -8.75 -9.40 -0.43
N GLN A 383 -8.29 -8.18 -0.16
CA GLN A 383 -8.52 -7.02 -1.04
C GLN A 383 -7.66 -7.08 -2.30
N LYS A 384 -6.47 -7.70 -2.22
CA LYS A 384 -5.64 -7.95 -3.41
C LYS A 384 -6.39 -8.82 -4.42
N ILE A 385 -7.17 -9.80 -3.96
CA ILE A 385 -8.01 -10.64 -4.84
C ILE A 385 -9.08 -9.79 -5.54
N ASP A 386 -9.77 -8.92 -4.81
CA ASP A 386 -10.78 -8.01 -5.39
C ASP A 386 -10.16 -7.10 -6.46
N ILE A 387 -8.97 -6.57 -6.19
CA ILE A 387 -8.21 -5.74 -7.14
C ILE A 387 -7.75 -6.52 -8.37
N MET A 388 -7.29 -7.77 -8.18
CA MET A 388 -6.93 -8.66 -9.29
C MET A 388 -8.15 -8.97 -10.16
N MET A 389 -9.30 -9.24 -9.54
CA MET A 389 -10.58 -9.44 -10.24
C MET A 389 -11.01 -8.20 -11.01
N LEU A 390 -10.97 -7.02 -10.39
CA LEU A 390 -11.30 -5.74 -11.04
C LEU A 390 -10.38 -5.45 -12.24
N THR A 391 -9.08 -5.77 -12.12
CA THR A 391 -8.12 -5.64 -13.20
C THR A 391 -8.43 -6.62 -14.34
N VAL A 392 -8.84 -7.85 -14.03
CA VAL A 392 -9.23 -8.85 -15.04
C VAL A 392 -10.53 -8.48 -15.76
N GLU A 393 -11.54 -8.01 -15.04
CA GLU A 393 -12.78 -7.47 -15.62
C GLU A 393 -12.51 -6.29 -16.54
N SER A 394 -11.44 -5.56 -16.25
CA SER A 394 -10.95 -4.45 -17.03
C SER A 394 -10.23 -4.86 -18.33
N ILE A 395 -9.69 -6.07 -18.44
CA ILE A 395 -8.98 -6.49 -19.64
C ILE A 395 -9.97 -6.64 -20.81
N PRO A 396 -9.73 -6.01 -21.98
CA PRO A 396 -10.56 -6.20 -23.16
C PRO A 396 -10.76 -7.69 -23.46
N ARG A 397 -12.02 -8.13 -23.41
CA ARG A 397 -12.37 -9.54 -23.54
C ARG A 397 -12.06 -10.03 -24.96
N ILE A 398 -11.46 -11.21 -25.01
CA ILE A 398 -11.38 -12.02 -26.22
C ILE A 398 -12.75 -12.70 -26.36
N SER A 399 -13.78 -11.97 -26.75
CA SER A 399 -15.13 -12.53 -26.91
C SER A 399 -15.82 -11.94 -28.13
N GLY A 400 -15.86 -12.74 -29.20
CA GLY A 400 -16.71 -12.53 -30.37
C GLY A 400 -15.96 -12.18 -31.66
N GLY A 401 -15.61 -13.19 -32.46
CA GLY A 401 -15.51 -13.08 -33.92
C GLY A 401 -14.25 -12.47 -34.54
N SER A 402 -13.57 -11.52 -33.88
CA SER A 402 -12.30 -10.97 -34.40
C SER A 402 -11.11 -11.48 -33.59
N TYR A 403 -10.32 -12.39 -34.16
CA TYR A 403 -9.06 -12.87 -33.58
C TYR A 403 -7.95 -11.81 -33.60
N VAL A 404 -8.24 -10.60 -34.08
CA VAL A 404 -7.31 -9.48 -34.17
C VAL A 404 -7.91 -8.30 -33.39
N LEU A 405 -7.35 -8.05 -32.21
CA LEU A 405 -7.57 -6.81 -31.48
C LEU A 405 -6.97 -5.65 -32.28
N LYS A 406 -7.57 -4.47 -32.20
CA LYS A 406 -6.93 -3.27 -32.75
C LYS A 406 -5.56 -3.06 -32.07
N PRO A 407 -4.55 -2.49 -32.74
CA PRO A 407 -3.22 -2.30 -32.16
C PRO A 407 -3.23 -1.64 -30.78
N GLY A 408 -4.08 -0.61 -30.58
CA GLY A 408 -4.26 0.06 -29.29
C GLY A 408 -4.94 -0.80 -28.22
N GLU A 409 -5.92 -1.63 -28.59
CA GLU A 409 -6.55 -2.58 -27.65
C GLU A 409 -5.60 -3.72 -27.25
N ALA A 410 -4.74 -4.17 -28.18
CA ALA A 410 -3.70 -5.16 -27.90
C ALA A 410 -2.64 -4.59 -26.94
N TYR A 411 -2.23 -3.34 -27.13
CA TYR A 411 -1.33 -2.65 -26.20
C TYR A 411 -1.97 -2.45 -24.83
N LEU A 412 -3.24 -2.04 -24.78
CA LEU A 412 -3.99 -1.91 -23.52
C LEU A 412 -4.06 -3.26 -22.78
N GLN A 413 -4.31 -4.36 -23.49
CA GLN A 413 -4.29 -5.70 -22.91
C GLN A 413 -2.92 -6.02 -22.31
N ARG A 414 -1.82 -5.70 -22.99
CA ARG A 414 -0.46 -5.88 -22.48
C ARG A 414 -0.21 -5.09 -21.18
N VAL A 415 -0.60 -3.82 -21.16
CA VAL A 415 -0.44 -2.92 -20.01
C VAL A 415 -1.26 -3.39 -18.80
N LEU A 416 -2.51 -3.81 -19.01
CA LEU A 416 -3.37 -4.32 -17.93
C LEU A 416 -2.89 -5.68 -17.40
N VAL A 417 -2.39 -6.57 -18.25
CA VAL A 417 -1.79 -7.84 -17.81
C VAL A 417 -0.49 -7.60 -17.03
N LYS A 418 0.33 -6.62 -17.44
CA LYS A 418 1.51 -6.19 -16.67
C LYS A 418 1.11 -5.61 -15.30
N THR A 419 0.00 -4.88 -15.24
CA THR A 419 -0.58 -4.37 -13.99
C THR A 419 -1.02 -5.51 -13.08
N LEU A 420 -1.76 -6.48 -13.64
CA LEU A 420 -2.20 -7.67 -12.92
C LEU A 420 -1.03 -8.47 -12.36
N LEU A 421 0.04 -8.65 -13.14
CA LEU A 421 1.27 -9.28 -12.68
C LEU A 421 1.88 -8.53 -11.51
N LYS A 422 1.99 -7.20 -11.60
CA LYS A 422 2.54 -6.38 -10.51
C LYS A 422 1.75 -6.55 -9.21
N VAL A 423 0.42 -6.56 -9.28
CA VAL A 423 -0.46 -6.81 -8.12
C VAL A 423 -0.26 -8.24 -7.59
N ALA A 424 -0.22 -9.24 -8.48
CA ALA A 424 -0.04 -10.64 -8.11
C ALA A 424 1.26 -10.88 -7.33
N THR A 425 2.37 -10.21 -7.67
CA THR A 425 3.66 -10.33 -6.95
C THR A 425 3.61 -9.92 -5.48
N LYS A 426 2.55 -9.21 -5.07
CA LYS A 426 2.34 -8.77 -3.68
C LYS A 426 1.39 -9.68 -2.91
N TYR A 427 0.76 -10.63 -3.56
CA TYR A 427 -0.21 -11.54 -2.96
C TYR A 427 0.45 -12.86 -2.56
N LYS A 428 0.10 -13.38 -1.37
CA LYS A 428 0.54 -14.71 -0.93
C LYS A 428 -0.63 -15.68 -0.93
N THR A 429 -0.51 -16.75 -1.72
CA THR A 429 -1.59 -17.74 -1.87
C THR A 429 -1.71 -18.63 -0.64
N ALA A 430 -2.87 -18.58 0.02
CA ALA A 430 -3.24 -19.54 1.06
C ALA A 430 -3.87 -20.81 0.47
N TYR A 431 -4.94 -20.64 -0.31
CA TYR A 431 -5.68 -21.72 -0.98
C TYR A 431 -5.92 -21.37 -2.44
N PHE A 432 -5.79 -22.33 -3.36
CA PHE A 432 -6.02 -22.10 -4.78
C PHE A 432 -7.46 -21.72 -5.08
N SER A 433 -8.43 -22.32 -4.37
CA SER A 433 -9.86 -22.01 -4.55
C SER A 433 -10.24 -20.58 -4.12
N ALA A 434 -9.43 -19.92 -3.30
CA ALA A 434 -9.68 -18.54 -2.89
C ALA A 434 -9.26 -17.53 -3.97
N VAL A 435 -8.19 -17.85 -4.72
CA VAL A 435 -7.63 -16.98 -5.76
C VAL A 435 -8.26 -17.26 -7.12
N PHE A 436 -8.24 -18.53 -7.51
CA PHE A 436 -8.68 -18.99 -8.82
C PHE A 436 -10.18 -19.25 -8.82
N THR A 437 -10.96 -18.18 -8.71
CA THR A 437 -12.39 -18.26 -9.03
C THR A 437 -12.57 -18.67 -10.49
N ASP A 438 -13.67 -19.36 -10.82
CA ASP A 438 -13.96 -19.81 -12.19
C ASP A 438 -13.80 -18.72 -13.27
N PRO A 439 -14.33 -17.48 -13.12
CA PRO A 439 -14.15 -16.43 -14.11
C PRO A 439 -12.69 -15.97 -14.22
N PHE A 440 -11.98 -15.88 -13.10
CA PHE A 440 -10.57 -15.48 -13.07
C PHE A 440 -9.70 -16.50 -13.80
N LEU A 441 -9.82 -17.77 -13.42
CA LEU A 441 -9.04 -18.85 -14.01
C LEU A 441 -9.31 -18.99 -15.52
N LYS A 442 -10.59 -18.95 -15.93
CA LYS A 442 -10.95 -19.02 -17.35
C LYS A 442 -10.30 -17.90 -18.15
N THR A 443 -10.29 -16.68 -17.62
CA THR A 443 -9.69 -15.52 -18.30
C THR A 443 -8.17 -15.66 -18.39
N LEU A 444 -7.48 -16.05 -17.32
CA LEU A 444 -6.03 -16.30 -17.35
C LEU A 444 -5.64 -17.41 -18.35
N LEU A 445 -6.41 -18.50 -18.41
CA LEU A 445 -6.19 -19.57 -19.38
C LEU A 445 -6.36 -19.08 -20.83
N GLN A 446 -7.29 -18.14 -21.09
CA GLN A 446 -7.45 -17.52 -22.40
C GLN A 446 -6.30 -16.56 -22.73
N LEU A 447 -5.87 -15.74 -21.76
CA LEU A 447 -4.74 -14.80 -21.94
C LEU A 447 -3.43 -15.51 -22.24
N ALA A 448 -3.21 -16.70 -21.68
CA ALA A 448 -2.05 -17.55 -21.98
C ALA A 448 -2.01 -18.07 -23.43
N LEU A 449 -3.09 -17.89 -24.20
CA LEU A 449 -3.25 -18.35 -25.58
C LEU A 449 -3.46 -17.20 -26.59
N VAL A 450 -3.28 -15.95 -26.17
CA VAL A 450 -3.38 -14.76 -27.03
C VAL A 450 -2.22 -14.69 -28.03
N SER A 451 -2.42 -14.01 -29.16
CA SER A 451 -1.42 -13.81 -30.22
C SER A 451 -0.16 -13.05 -29.78
N ASP A 452 -0.27 -12.07 -28.87
CA ASP A 452 0.86 -11.32 -28.31
C ASP A 452 1.72 -12.18 -27.36
N SER A 453 3.00 -12.35 -27.69
CA SER A 453 3.97 -13.11 -26.91
C SER A 453 4.23 -12.52 -25.52
N SER A 454 4.23 -11.19 -25.39
CA SER A 454 4.48 -10.52 -24.10
C SER A 454 3.34 -10.79 -23.11
N VAL A 455 2.09 -10.82 -23.61
CA VAL A 455 0.91 -11.16 -22.81
C VAL A 455 0.98 -12.61 -22.33
N ARG A 456 1.37 -13.54 -23.21
CA ARG A 456 1.51 -14.96 -22.84
C ARG A 456 2.56 -15.15 -21.74
N LEU A 457 3.73 -14.53 -21.89
CA LEU A 457 4.81 -14.65 -20.91
C LEU A 457 4.41 -14.05 -19.56
N ASN A 458 3.85 -12.82 -19.54
CA ASN A 458 3.36 -12.20 -18.31
C ASN A 458 2.26 -13.02 -17.63
N THR A 459 1.38 -13.66 -18.42
CA THR A 459 0.33 -14.55 -17.87
C THR A 459 0.91 -15.82 -17.25
N GLN A 460 1.95 -16.42 -17.84
CA GLN A 460 2.68 -17.52 -17.21
C GLN A 460 3.35 -17.06 -15.90
N SER A 461 3.96 -15.88 -15.88
CA SER A 461 4.54 -15.31 -14.65
C SER A 461 3.49 -15.04 -13.56
N ILE A 462 2.26 -14.65 -13.95
CA ILE A 462 1.12 -14.56 -13.01
C ILE A 462 0.82 -15.93 -12.42
N PHE A 463 0.74 -16.98 -13.26
CA PHE A 463 0.55 -18.34 -12.75
C PHE A 463 1.69 -18.76 -11.83
N HIS A 464 2.95 -18.46 -12.17
CA HIS A 464 4.07 -18.80 -11.30
C HIS A 464 3.95 -18.18 -9.92
N THR A 465 3.64 -16.88 -9.89
CA THR A 465 3.47 -16.11 -8.65
C THR A 465 2.31 -16.63 -7.81
N LEU A 466 1.16 -16.90 -8.42
CA LEU A 466 -0.04 -17.33 -7.70
C LEU A 466 -0.01 -18.81 -7.29
N LEU A 467 0.74 -19.65 -8.01
CA LEU A 467 0.91 -21.06 -7.67
C LEU A 467 1.99 -21.26 -6.59
N ASP A 468 3.02 -20.42 -6.57
CA ASP A 468 4.17 -20.56 -5.68
C ASP A 468 3.86 -20.06 -4.26
N ARG A 469 3.54 -20.99 -3.36
CA ARG A 469 3.22 -20.67 -1.95
C ARG A 469 4.44 -20.67 -1.05
N HIS A 470 5.48 -21.38 -1.46
CA HIS A 470 6.67 -21.63 -0.64
C HIS A 470 7.92 -20.93 -1.19
N ASP A 471 7.76 -19.97 -2.11
CA ASP A 471 8.85 -19.15 -2.67
C ASP A 471 9.92 -19.98 -3.40
N ASN A 472 9.46 -20.97 -4.17
CA ASN A 472 10.27 -21.86 -4.98
C ASN A 472 10.66 -21.27 -6.35
N LEU A 473 10.09 -20.13 -6.74
CA LEU A 473 10.28 -19.52 -8.07
C LEU A 473 11.76 -19.33 -8.44
N GLY A 474 12.57 -18.88 -7.49
CA GLY A 474 14.01 -18.66 -7.69
C GLY A 474 14.77 -19.93 -8.11
N LEU A 475 14.32 -21.10 -7.65
CA LEU A 475 14.92 -22.40 -7.98
C LEU A 475 14.34 -23.00 -9.27
N LEU A 476 13.06 -22.75 -9.56
CA LEU A 476 12.32 -23.41 -10.63
C LEU A 476 12.28 -22.64 -11.95
N SER A 477 12.51 -21.33 -11.93
CA SER A 477 12.55 -20.45 -13.11
C SER A 477 13.56 -20.90 -14.17
N HIS A 478 14.76 -21.32 -13.74
CA HIS A 478 15.78 -21.93 -14.58
C HIS A 478 16.19 -23.30 -14.02
N LEU A 479 15.25 -24.25 -14.06
CA LEU A 479 15.44 -25.58 -13.49
C LEU A 479 16.76 -26.24 -13.96
N PRO A 480 17.72 -26.50 -13.05
CA PRO A 480 18.96 -27.20 -13.36
C PRO A 480 18.71 -28.72 -13.47
N TYR A 481 19.65 -29.43 -14.11
CA TYR A 481 19.66 -30.89 -14.03
C TYR A 481 20.11 -31.32 -12.64
N LEU A 482 19.19 -31.88 -11.85
CA LEU A 482 19.50 -32.43 -10.54
C LEU A 482 20.34 -33.71 -10.69
N ILE A 483 21.48 -33.76 -10.00
CA ILE A 483 22.41 -34.91 -9.95
C ILE A 483 22.27 -35.63 -8.60
N ASP A 484 22.06 -34.90 -7.52
CA ASP A 484 21.69 -35.39 -6.18
C ASP A 484 20.72 -34.42 -5.50
N ILE A 485 19.80 -34.95 -4.68
CA ILE A 485 18.89 -34.14 -3.87
C ILE A 485 19.61 -33.79 -2.57
N ASP A 486 20.26 -32.63 -2.50
CA ASP A 486 20.44 -31.99 -1.20
C ASP A 486 19.05 -31.66 -0.67
N ASN A 487 18.76 -32.03 0.58
CA ASN A 487 17.48 -31.92 1.30
C ASN A 487 16.91 -30.49 1.33
N HIS A 488 16.52 -29.94 0.18
CA HIS A 488 15.83 -28.67 0.10
C HIS A 488 14.37 -28.88 0.53
N PRO A 489 13.76 -27.93 1.25
CA PRO A 489 12.43 -28.03 1.83
C PRO A 489 11.28 -27.99 0.79
N LEU A 490 11.46 -28.57 -0.41
CA LEU A 490 10.46 -28.75 -1.46
C LEU A 490 9.34 -29.74 -1.06
N MET A 491 9.28 -30.16 0.21
CA MET A 491 8.59 -31.38 0.64
C MET A 491 7.34 -31.15 1.49
N GLN A 492 6.67 -30.00 1.40
CA GLN A 492 5.41 -29.79 2.13
C GLN A 492 4.21 -30.43 1.38
N ARG A 493 3.26 -31.03 2.12
CA ARG A 493 2.06 -31.65 1.52
C ARG A 493 0.98 -30.61 1.30
N CYS A 494 0.38 -30.64 0.10
CA CYS A 494 -0.73 -29.77 -0.29
C CYS A 494 -2.02 -30.06 0.49
N SER A 495 -2.85 -29.04 0.74
CA SER A 495 -4.14 -29.18 1.43
C SER A 495 -5.13 -30.05 0.63
N ARG A 496 -6.09 -30.70 1.32
CA ARG A 496 -7.12 -31.51 0.64
C ARG A 496 -8.00 -30.66 -0.29
N ALA A 497 -8.29 -29.42 0.08
CA ALA A 497 -9.08 -28.50 -0.74
C ALA A 497 -8.39 -28.19 -2.08
N ASP A 498 -7.09 -27.90 -2.05
CA ASP A 498 -6.29 -27.65 -3.24
C ASP A 498 -6.14 -28.89 -4.13
N GLN A 499 -6.00 -30.08 -3.53
CA GLN A 499 -5.99 -31.34 -4.28
C GLN A 499 -7.30 -31.54 -5.05
N MET A 500 -8.44 -31.25 -4.43
CA MET A 500 -9.76 -31.35 -5.08
C MET A 500 -9.92 -30.30 -6.18
N PHE A 501 -9.50 -29.05 -5.93
CA PHE A 501 -9.47 -28.00 -6.94
C PHE A 501 -8.63 -28.41 -8.16
N MET A 502 -7.39 -28.85 -7.93
CA MET A 502 -6.48 -29.21 -9.02
C MET A 502 -6.96 -30.42 -9.81
N ARG A 503 -7.63 -31.40 -9.17
CA ARG A 503 -8.27 -32.52 -9.89
C ARG A 503 -9.30 -32.06 -10.92
N SER A 504 -10.04 -31.00 -10.61
CA SER A 504 -11.06 -30.45 -11.52
C SER A 504 -10.44 -29.64 -12.66
N HIS A 505 -9.32 -28.95 -12.43
CA HIS A 505 -8.78 -27.97 -13.39
C HIS A 505 -7.46 -28.38 -14.08
N ILE A 506 -6.79 -29.46 -13.68
CA ILE A 506 -5.48 -29.86 -14.23
C ILE A 506 -5.51 -30.13 -15.74
N THR A 507 -6.62 -30.63 -16.27
CA THR A 507 -6.79 -30.87 -17.72
C THR A 507 -6.77 -29.55 -18.50
N SER A 508 -7.32 -28.48 -17.93
CA SER A 508 -7.28 -27.14 -18.52
C SER A 508 -5.88 -26.54 -18.48
N PHE A 509 -5.14 -26.71 -17.38
CA PHE A 509 -3.75 -26.28 -17.28
C PHE A 509 -2.83 -27.00 -18.27
N THR A 510 -2.94 -28.33 -18.37
CA THR A 510 -2.11 -29.11 -19.29
C THR A 510 -2.46 -28.83 -20.76
N ALA A 511 -3.74 -28.63 -21.08
CA ALA A 511 -4.16 -28.22 -22.41
C ALA A 511 -3.65 -26.81 -22.79
N MET A 512 -3.65 -25.87 -21.82
CA MET A 512 -3.06 -24.55 -21.99
C MET A 512 -1.55 -24.65 -22.27
N LEU A 513 -0.80 -25.35 -21.41
CA LEU A 513 0.66 -25.52 -21.55
C LEU A 513 1.04 -26.16 -22.89
N TYR A 514 0.30 -27.17 -23.31
CA TYR A 514 0.50 -27.80 -24.63
C TYR A 514 0.38 -26.77 -25.75
N LYS A 515 -0.70 -25.98 -25.77
CA LYS A 515 -0.94 -24.97 -26.81
C LYS A 515 0.06 -23.80 -26.74
N THR A 516 0.49 -23.37 -25.55
CA THR A 516 1.47 -22.29 -25.40
C THR A 516 2.81 -22.63 -26.05
N ILE A 517 3.24 -23.90 -26.00
CA ILE A 517 4.48 -24.34 -26.68
C ILE A 517 4.34 -24.27 -28.20
N PHE A 518 3.17 -24.59 -28.75
CA PHE A 518 2.92 -24.42 -30.19
C PHE A 518 2.96 -22.95 -30.59
N LEU A 519 2.33 -22.08 -29.80
CA LEU A 519 2.26 -20.63 -30.02
C LEU A 519 3.56 -19.89 -29.63
N ALA A 520 4.57 -20.55 -29.06
CA ALA A 520 5.82 -19.90 -28.68
C ALA A 520 6.52 -19.32 -29.93
N PRO A 521 6.89 -18.02 -29.91
CA PRO A 521 7.52 -17.37 -31.06
C PRO A 521 8.90 -17.98 -31.29
N GLU A 522 9.34 -18.05 -32.55
CA GLU A 522 10.66 -18.60 -32.92
C GLU A 522 11.74 -17.49 -32.96
N ASP A 523 11.64 -16.53 -32.04
CA ASP A 523 12.55 -15.39 -31.91
C ASP A 523 13.47 -15.57 -30.69
N ALA A 524 14.26 -14.55 -30.34
CA ALA A 524 15.14 -14.54 -29.17
C ALA A 524 14.43 -14.89 -27.83
N THR A 525 13.11 -14.66 -27.75
CA THR A 525 12.29 -14.94 -26.56
C THR A 525 11.80 -16.39 -26.48
N LEU A 526 12.13 -17.25 -27.46
CA LEU A 526 11.71 -18.66 -27.49
C LEU A 526 12.12 -19.40 -26.22
N GLN A 527 13.36 -19.18 -25.76
CA GLN A 527 13.86 -19.86 -24.56
C GLN A 527 13.05 -19.48 -23.32
N ASP A 528 12.73 -18.20 -23.15
CA ASP A 528 11.96 -17.70 -22.00
C ASP A 528 10.55 -18.32 -21.94
N HIS A 529 9.91 -18.52 -23.10
CA HIS A 529 8.60 -19.18 -23.17
C HIS A 529 8.67 -20.66 -22.80
N ILE A 530 9.73 -21.35 -23.22
CA ILE A 530 9.95 -22.77 -22.89
C ILE A 530 10.29 -22.92 -21.40
N ASP A 531 11.19 -22.09 -20.87
CA ASP A 531 11.56 -22.09 -19.45
C ASP A 531 10.34 -21.73 -18.58
N ALA A 532 9.50 -20.78 -19.00
CA ALA A 532 8.25 -20.45 -18.30
C ALA A 532 7.26 -21.64 -18.27
N ALA A 533 7.10 -22.37 -19.38
CA ALA A 533 6.25 -23.56 -19.41
C ALA A 533 6.80 -24.68 -18.50
N LEU A 534 8.12 -24.87 -18.48
CA LEU A 534 8.80 -25.82 -17.59
C LEU A 534 8.60 -25.44 -16.12
N CYS A 535 8.76 -24.16 -15.78
CA CYS A 535 8.54 -23.64 -14.43
C CYS A 535 7.10 -23.91 -13.96
N THR A 536 6.09 -23.65 -14.81
CA THR A 536 4.69 -23.96 -14.48
C THR A 536 4.48 -25.46 -14.23
N MET A 537 5.06 -26.33 -15.06
CA MET A 537 5.00 -27.78 -14.84
C MET A 537 5.67 -28.20 -13.52
N ALA A 538 6.81 -27.59 -13.19
CA ALA A 538 7.55 -27.89 -11.97
C ALA A 538 6.80 -27.40 -10.71
N LEU A 539 6.26 -26.18 -10.74
CA LEU A 539 5.45 -25.61 -9.66
C LEU A 539 4.21 -26.46 -9.39
N LEU A 540 3.45 -26.83 -10.42
CA LEU A 540 2.28 -27.72 -10.27
C LEU A 540 2.66 -29.08 -9.66
N CYS A 541 3.85 -29.59 -9.96
CA CYS A 541 4.36 -30.84 -9.40
C CYS A 541 4.70 -30.70 -7.90
N VAL A 542 5.41 -29.64 -7.52
CA VAL A 542 5.88 -29.39 -6.14
C VAL A 542 4.76 -28.93 -5.21
N GLU A 543 3.88 -28.04 -5.68
CA GLU A 543 2.89 -27.38 -4.83
C GLU A 543 1.66 -28.26 -4.57
N VAL A 544 1.30 -29.15 -5.49
CA VAL A 544 0.10 -29.99 -5.38
C VAL A 544 0.42 -31.40 -4.88
N ARG A 545 1.52 -31.99 -5.35
CA ARG A 545 1.98 -33.36 -5.01
C ARG A 545 0.87 -34.42 -4.99
N CYS A 546 -0.03 -34.36 -5.97
CA CYS A 546 -1.12 -35.33 -6.14
C CYS A 546 -0.80 -36.28 -7.30
N ASP A 547 -1.09 -37.57 -7.14
CA ASP A 547 -0.85 -38.60 -8.17
C ASP A 547 -1.56 -38.25 -9.49
N ASP A 548 -2.80 -37.76 -9.43
CA ASP A 548 -3.56 -37.32 -10.62
C ASP A 548 -2.82 -36.20 -11.39
N VAL A 549 -2.29 -35.21 -10.67
CA VAL A 549 -1.58 -34.08 -11.27
C VAL A 549 -0.27 -34.53 -11.88
N LEU A 550 0.49 -35.37 -11.16
CA LEU A 550 1.72 -35.96 -11.67
C LEU A 550 1.46 -36.76 -12.95
N ILE A 551 0.43 -37.60 -12.97
CA ILE A 551 0.06 -38.41 -14.14
C ILE A 551 -0.28 -37.53 -15.33
N GLU A 552 -1.10 -36.48 -15.16
CA GLU A 552 -1.45 -35.57 -16.25
C GLU A 552 -0.24 -34.77 -16.77
N LEU A 553 0.67 -34.35 -15.90
CA LEU A 553 1.91 -33.68 -16.31
C LEU A 553 2.88 -34.63 -17.03
N LEU A 554 2.95 -35.90 -16.64
CA LEU A 554 3.70 -36.93 -17.37
C LEU A 554 3.07 -37.18 -18.76
N ARG A 555 1.73 -37.24 -18.86
CA ARG A 555 1.03 -37.33 -20.15
C ARG A 555 1.36 -36.14 -21.06
N LEU A 556 1.39 -34.92 -20.50
CA LEU A 556 1.81 -33.72 -21.21
C LEU A 556 3.26 -33.83 -21.69
N ALA A 557 4.20 -34.26 -20.84
CA ALA A 557 5.61 -34.41 -21.20
C ALA A 557 5.80 -35.38 -22.39
N PHE A 558 5.12 -36.53 -22.38
CA PHE A 558 5.16 -37.48 -23.50
C PHE A 558 4.48 -36.93 -24.76
N ALA A 559 3.38 -36.19 -24.61
CA ALA A 559 2.72 -35.53 -25.73
C ALA A 559 3.61 -34.48 -26.40
N LEU A 560 4.35 -33.69 -25.61
CA LEU A 560 5.33 -32.72 -26.11
C LEU A 560 6.52 -33.38 -26.80
N GLN A 561 7.04 -34.48 -26.24
CA GLN A 561 8.09 -35.27 -26.89
C GLN A 561 7.62 -35.81 -28.24
N ARG A 562 6.40 -36.34 -28.31
CA ARG A 562 5.80 -36.83 -29.55
C ARG A 562 5.58 -35.69 -30.55
N ALA A 563 5.06 -34.55 -30.10
CA ALA A 563 4.88 -33.37 -30.94
C ALA A 563 6.22 -32.95 -31.58
N ALA A 564 7.29 -32.83 -30.80
CA ALA A 564 8.62 -32.48 -31.32
C ALA A 564 9.20 -33.50 -32.33
N MET A 565 8.74 -34.75 -32.31
CA MET A 565 9.12 -35.77 -33.31
C MET A 565 8.27 -35.72 -34.57
N GLU A 566 6.96 -35.55 -34.44
CA GLU A 566 6.00 -35.59 -35.56
C GLU A 566 5.91 -34.25 -36.33
N SER A 567 6.12 -33.12 -35.66
CA SER A 567 5.91 -31.77 -36.20
C SER A 567 7.12 -31.19 -36.97
N VAL A 568 7.77 -32.02 -37.79
CA VAL A 568 8.98 -31.65 -38.55
C VAL A 568 8.78 -30.42 -39.46
N SER A 569 7.54 -30.14 -39.88
CA SER A 569 7.18 -28.98 -40.70
C SER A 569 6.69 -27.75 -39.92
N VAL A 570 6.40 -27.88 -38.62
CA VAL A 570 5.76 -26.82 -37.81
C VAL A 570 6.75 -26.21 -36.80
N PHE A 571 7.75 -26.95 -36.34
CA PHE A 571 8.77 -26.45 -35.41
C PHE A 571 10.13 -26.36 -36.07
N ALA A 572 10.79 -25.20 -35.93
CA ALA A 572 12.22 -25.09 -36.24
C ALA A 572 13.07 -26.05 -35.40
N ASN A 573 14.27 -26.40 -35.89
CA ASN A 573 15.16 -27.36 -35.22
C ASN A 573 15.51 -26.92 -33.79
N VAL A 574 15.75 -25.63 -33.57
CA VAL A 574 16.00 -25.03 -32.25
C VAL A 574 14.84 -25.31 -31.29
N LYS A 575 13.60 -25.04 -31.72
CA LYS A 575 12.38 -25.27 -30.92
C LYS A 575 12.21 -26.74 -30.56
N ARG A 576 12.49 -27.65 -31.50
CA ARG A 576 12.43 -29.11 -31.26
C ARG A 576 13.44 -29.54 -30.20
N VAL A 577 14.69 -29.07 -30.30
CA VAL A 577 15.75 -29.34 -29.31
C VAL A 577 15.35 -28.82 -27.92
N LEU A 578 14.84 -27.59 -27.85
CA LEU A 578 14.39 -26.98 -26.59
C LEU A 578 13.21 -27.73 -25.95
N VAL A 579 12.24 -28.20 -26.75
CA VAL A 579 11.13 -29.03 -26.24
C VAL A 579 11.63 -30.38 -25.71
N HIS A 580 12.59 -31.03 -26.38
CA HIS A 580 13.21 -32.26 -25.86
C HIS A 580 13.99 -32.01 -24.56
N ASN A 581 14.64 -30.84 -24.41
CA ASN A 581 15.31 -30.43 -23.19
C ASN A 581 14.31 -30.13 -22.05
N LEU A 582 13.18 -29.48 -22.34
CA LEU A 582 12.10 -29.27 -21.37
C LEU A 582 11.61 -30.61 -20.82
N VAL A 583 11.30 -31.57 -21.69
CA VAL A 583 10.84 -32.91 -21.29
C VAL A 583 11.90 -33.62 -20.44
N ALA A 584 13.16 -33.54 -20.84
CA ALA A 584 14.27 -34.16 -20.12
C ALA A 584 14.46 -33.57 -18.71
N LYS A 585 14.46 -32.23 -18.60
CA LYS A 585 14.57 -31.52 -17.31
C LYS A 585 13.39 -31.86 -16.41
N TYR A 586 12.15 -31.83 -16.94
CA TYR A 586 10.96 -32.16 -16.17
C TYR A 586 10.95 -33.62 -15.68
N LEU A 587 11.32 -34.58 -16.53
CA LEU A 587 11.38 -35.99 -16.15
C LEU A 587 12.51 -36.26 -15.15
N ASN A 588 13.65 -35.59 -15.29
CA ASN A 588 14.71 -35.64 -14.28
C ASN A 588 14.19 -35.15 -12.93
N PHE A 589 13.60 -33.97 -12.90
CA PHE A 589 13.05 -33.37 -11.69
C PHE A 589 11.93 -34.21 -11.04
N SER A 590 10.94 -34.63 -11.82
CA SER A 590 9.84 -35.45 -11.32
C SER A 590 10.32 -36.83 -10.84
N SER A 591 11.32 -37.44 -11.48
CA SER A 591 11.87 -38.74 -11.03
C SER A 591 12.45 -38.68 -9.62
N HIS A 592 13.12 -37.58 -9.29
CA HIS A 592 13.65 -37.30 -7.96
C HIS A 592 12.52 -37.05 -6.94
N LEU A 593 11.47 -36.32 -7.32
CA LEU A 593 10.30 -36.09 -6.46
C LEU A 593 9.44 -37.33 -6.21
N ILE A 594 9.36 -38.23 -7.19
CA ILE A 594 8.62 -39.50 -7.09
C ILE A 594 9.29 -40.46 -6.10
N ALA A 595 10.62 -40.34 -5.92
CA ALA A 595 11.45 -41.15 -5.04
C ALA A 595 11.38 -42.68 -5.33
N ILE A 596 11.18 -43.05 -6.60
CA ILE A 596 11.24 -44.45 -7.05
C ILE A 596 12.59 -44.69 -7.75
N PRO A 597 13.47 -45.55 -7.19
CA PRO A 597 14.82 -45.76 -7.74
C PRO A 597 14.84 -46.23 -9.19
N SER A 598 13.89 -47.08 -9.61
CA SER A 598 13.82 -47.59 -10.99
C SER A 598 13.56 -46.47 -12.01
N VAL A 599 12.68 -45.52 -11.67
CA VAL A 599 12.37 -44.35 -12.51
C VAL A 599 13.58 -43.42 -12.61
N CYS A 600 14.24 -43.12 -11.49
CA CYS A 600 15.43 -42.28 -11.46
C CYS A 600 16.58 -42.91 -12.29
N GLN A 601 16.86 -44.21 -12.11
CA GLN A 601 17.86 -44.94 -12.87
C GLN A 601 17.55 -44.97 -14.37
N TYR A 602 16.28 -45.12 -14.75
CA TYR A 602 15.86 -45.08 -16.15
C TYR A 602 16.10 -43.71 -16.78
N VAL A 603 15.66 -42.64 -16.12
CA VAL A 603 15.86 -41.27 -16.62
C VAL A 603 17.35 -40.95 -16.75
N GLN A 604 18.15 -41.25 -15.73
CA GLN A 604 19.59 -41.06 -15.76
C GLN A 604 20.27 -41.90 -16.87
N ARG A 605 19.80 -43.11 -17.16
CA ARG A 605 20.33 -43.94 -18.26
C ARG A 605 20.10 -43.29 -19.62
N VAL A 606 18.87 -42.84 -19.90
CA VAL A 606 18.53 -42.18 -21.17
C VAL A 606 19.35 -40.89 -21.33
N LEU A 607 19.50 -40.11 -20.25
CA LEU A 607 20.37 -38.92 -20.28
C LEU A 607 21.83 -39.32 -20.59
N LYS A 608 22.42 -40.28 -19.86
CA LYS A 608 23.80 -40.74 -20.14
C LYS A 608 24.00 -41.20 -21.58
N GLN A 609 23.02 -41.90 -22.18
CA GLN A 609 23.06 -42.30 -23.58
C GLN A 609 23.07 -41.10 -24.55
N ARG A 610 22.28 -40.05 -24.27
CA ARG A 610 22.32 -38.79 -25.05
C ARG A 610 23.70 -38.13 -25.02
N THR A 611 24.41 -38.17 -23.89
CA THR A 611 25.79 -37.65 -23.79
C THR A 611 26.76 -38.50 -24.60
N GLN A 612 26.70 -39.83 -24.44
CA GLN A 612 27.66 -40.76 -25.06
C GLN A 612 27.58 -40.75 -26.59
N LEU A 613 26.39 -40.56 -27.16
CA LEU A 613 26.17 -40.52 -28.62
C LEU A 613 26.43 -39.12 -29.22
N GLY A 614 27.02 -38.18 -28.48
CA GLY A 614 27.40 -36.86 -28.98
C GLY A 614 26.20 -35.95 -29.28
N ALA A 615 25.12 -36.10 -28.53
CA ALA A 615 23.96 -35.21 -28.56
C ALA A 615 23.96 -34.28 -27.33
N SER A 616 25.07 -33.58 -27.11
CA SER A 616 25.26 -32.68 -25.95
C SER A 616 24.26 -31.52 -25.92
N THR A 617 23.74 -31.08 -27.06
CA THR A 617 22.66 -30.07 -27.11
C THR A 617 21.30 -30.59 -26.62
N LEU A 618 21.10 -31.92 -26.62
CA LEU A 618 19.94 -32.61 -26.05
C LEU A 618 20.18 -33.07 -24.60
N ASN A 619 21.37 -32.78 -24.06
CA ASN A 619 21.76 -33.15 -22.72
C ASN A 619 22.84 -32.23 -22.12
N LEU A 620 22.41 -31.26 -21.30
CA LEU A 620 23.30 -30.37 -20.57
C LEU A 620 23.66 -30.93 -19.19
N LEU A 621 24.22 -32.15 -19.13
CA LEU A 621 24.90 -32.65 -17.92
C LEU A 621 26.31 -32.06 -17.74
N SER A 622 26.73 -31.09 -18.57
CA SER A 622 28.07 -30.50 -18.54
C SER A 622 28.04 -29.07 -17.97
N PRO A 623 28.74 -28.78 -16.85
CA PRO A 623 28.84 -27.44 -16.26
C PRO A 623 29.48 -26.38 -17.16
N ALA A 624 30.19 -26.82 -18.21
CA ALA A 624 31.03 -25.97 -19.05
C ALA A 624 30.26 -24.98 -19.96
N LEU A 625 28.96 -25.17 -20.18
CA LEU A 625 28.13 -24.25 -20.98
C LEU A 625 27.32 -23.25 -20.13
N GLU A 626 27.19 -23.48 -18.83
CA GLU A 626 26.54 -22.52 -17.92
C GLU A 626 27.51 -21.42 -17.45
N ALA A 627 28.82 -21.72 -17.36
CA ALA A 627 29.85 -20.75 -16.98
C ALA A 627 30.07 -19.62 -18.01
N GLY A 628 29.62 -19.78 -19.26
CA GLY A 628 29.75 -18.77 -20.32
C GLY A 628 28.77 -17.59 -20.22
N LYS A 629 27.79 -17.62 -19.32
CA LYS A 629 26.77 -16.56 -19.20
C LYS A 629 27.15 -15.40 -18.26
N ALA A 630 28.31 -15.45 -17.61
CA ALA A 630 28.74 -14.41 -16.67
C ALA A 630 29.65 -13.32 -17.28
N GLY A 631 29.93 -13.36 -18.59
CA GLY A 631 30.73 -12.33 -19.25
C GLY A 631 30.24 -12.05 -20.67
N ASN A 632 29.79 -10.82 -20.90
CA ASN A 632 29.51 -10.17 -22.20
C ASN A 632 28.87 -11.03 -23.29
N GLY A 633 27.57 -10.82 -23.52
CA GLY A 633 27.04 -10.28 -24.79
C GLY A 633 27.37 -10.94 -26.14
N ASP A 634 28.02 -12.09 -26.22
CA ASP A 634 28.38 -12.73 -27.47
C ASP A 634 27.55 -13.99 -27.72
N ASN A 635 26.66 -13.86 -28.71
CA ASN A 635 25.94 -14.86 -29.48
C ASN A 635 26.34 -16.32 -29.20
N VAL A 636 25.42 -17.09 -28.62
CA VAL A 636 25.43 -18.55 -28.74
C VAL A 636 25.42 -18.86 -30.23
N ILE A 637 26.55 -19.36 -30.75
CA ILE A 637 26.67 -19.76 -32.14
C ILE A 637 25.69 -20.93 -32.34
N HIS A 638 24.50 -20.63 -32.86
CA HIS A 638 23.52 -21.60 -33.31
C HIS A 638 24.12 -22.42 -34.45
N ASN A 639 24.76 -23.54 -34.11
CA ASN A 639 25.33 -24.43 -35.10
C ASN A 639 24.21 -25.33 -35.64
N GLU A 640 23.44 -24.80 -36.61
CA GLU A 640 22.28 -25.46 -37.23
C GLU A 640 22.60 -26.89 -37.73
N SER A 641 23.86 -27.13 -38.12
CA SER A 641 24.38 -28.44 -38.50
C SER A 641 24.36 -29.44 -37.33
N LEU A 642 24.78 -29.00 -36.14
CA LEU A 642 24.83 -29.82 -34.93
C LEU A 642 23.41 -30.13 -34.41
N GLU A 643 22.50 -29.17 -34.49
CA GLU A 643 21.09 -29.37 -34.13
C GLU A 643 20.40 -30.40 -35.04
N LYS A 644 20.60 -30.27 -36.36
CA LYS A 644 20.09 -31.25 -37.35
C LYS A 644 20.68 -32.64 -37.12
N GLN A 645 21.97 -32.73 -36.79
CA GLN A 645 22.63 -34.00 -36.49
C GLN A 645 22.06 -34.67 -35.23
N CYS A 646 21.78 -33.89 -34.18
CA CYS A 646 21.19 -34.41 -32.94
C CYS A 646 19.75 -34.89 -33.14
N LEU A 647 18.94 -34.14 -33.89
CA LEU A 647 17.56 -34.52 -34.20
C LEU A 647 17.49 -35.77 -35.09
N ARG A 648 18.44 -35.96 -36.02
CA ARG A 648 18.54 -37.21 -36.81
C ARG A 648 18.82 -38.42 -35.91
N LYS A 649 19.77 -38.31 -34.98
CA LYS A 649 20.07 -39.38 -34.02
C LYS A 649 18.87 -39.79 -33.17
N LEU A 650 18.00 -38.84 -32.79
CA LEU A 650 16.75 -39.14 -32.07
C LEU A 650 15.74 -39.93 -32.89
N VAL A 651 15.71 -39.74 -34.21
CA VAL A 651 14.83 -40.48 -35.12
C VAL A 651 15.40 -41.88 -35.40
N ASP A 652 16.72 -41.98 -35.52
CA ASP A 652 17.42 -43.22 -35.85
C ASP A 652 17.53 -44.19 -34.65
N ASP A 653 17.58 -43.67 -33.42
CA ASP A 653 17.69 -44.48 -32.19
C ASP A 653 16.58 -44.15 -31.17
N PRO A 654 15.53 -44.99 -31.04
CA PRO A 654 14.44 -44.75 -30.11
C PRO A 654 14.88 -44.82 -28.64
N SER A 655 16.04 -45.40 -28.33
CA SER A 655 16.59 -45.46 -26.95
C SER A 655 16.96 -44.09 -26.40
N LEU A 656 17.11 -43.07 -27.27
CA LEU A 656 17.36 -41.69 -26.88
C LEU A 656 16.08 -40.94 -26.47
N THR A 657 14.90 -41.53 -26.65
CA THR A 657 13.60 -40.97 -26.25
C THR A 657 13.04 -41.67 -25.02
N PHE A 658 12.24 -40.98 -24.22
CA PHE A 658 11.61 -41.59 -23.05
C PHE A 658 10.39 -42.43 -23.46
N SER A 659 10.37 -43.72 -23.10
CA SER A 659 9.25 -44.64 -23.38
C SER A 659 8.14 -44.48 -22.36
N ARG A 660 6.94 -44.19 -22.86
CA ARG A 660 5.71 -44.12 -22.06
C ARG A 660 5.35 -45.46 -21.41
N ASN A 661 5.59 -46.56 -22.11
CA ASN A 661 5.25 -47.90 -21.63
C ASN A 661 6.17 -48.30 -20.47
N ASP A 662 7.47 -48.06 -20.59
CA ASP A 662 8.47 -48.36 -19.55
C ASP A 662 8.15 -47.57 -18.26
N PHE A 663 7.80 -46.28 -18.41
CA PHE A 663 7.35 -45.45 -17.29
C PHE A 663 6.06 -45.99 -16.63
N ALA A 664 5.08 -46.40 -17.43
CA ALA A 664 3.85 -47.00 -16.91
C ALA A 664 4.15 -48.31 -16.17
N GLU A 665 5.11 -49.12 -16.63
CA GLU A 665 5.52 -50.35 -15.94
C GLU A 665 6.21 -50.08 -14.60
N MET A 666 7.11 -49.10 -14.56
CA MET A 666 7.83 -48.72 -13.33
C MET A 666 6.91 -48.06 -12.29
N LEU A 667 5.81 -47.44 -12.73
CA LEU A 667 4.83 -46.80 -11.86
C LEU A 667 3.66 -47.71 -11.44
N LYS A 668 3.60 -48.98 -11.88
CA LYS A 668 2.49 -49.94 -11.62
C LYS A 668 2.02 -50.05 -10.16
N LEU A 669 2.85 -49.66 -9.19
CA LEU A 669 2.52 -49.65 -7.75
C LEU A 669 1.69 -48.43 -7.30
N ARG A 670 1.50 -47.40 -8.14
CA ARG A 670 0.66 -46.23 -7.85
C ARG A 670 -0.75 -46.38 -8.44
N LYS A 671 -1.71 -45.62 -7.89
CA LYS A 671 -3.09 -45.57 -8.39
C LYS A 671 -3.14 -44.85 -9.75
N ASP A 672 -4.12 -45.21 -10.59
CA ASP A 672 -4.46 -44.55 -11.86
C ASP A 672 -3.39 -44.51 -12.98
N VAL A 673 -2.35 -45.34 -12.89
CA VAL A 673 -1.27 -45.50 -13.89
C VAL A 673 -1.81 -45.85 -15.29
N GLN A 674 -2.96 -46.50 -15.37
CA GLN A 674 -3.63 -46.82 -16.64
C GLN A 674 -3.98 -45.55 -17.45
N ARG A 675 -4.18 -44.40 -16.81
CA ARG A 675 -4.43 -43.12 -17.49
C ARG A 675 -3.20 -42.61 -18.25
N LEU A 676 -1.97 -42.97 -17.85
CA LEU A 676 -0.75 -42.64 -18.61
C LEU A 676 -0.78 -43.26 -20.02
N LEU A 677 -1.44 -44.40 -20.19
CA LEU A 677 -1.56 -45.10 -21.46
C LEU A 677 -2.63 -44.48 -22.39
N VAL A 678 -3.52 -43.65 -21.86
CA VAL A 678 -4.52 -42.90 -22.63
C VAL A 678 -3.83 -41.74 -23.35
N SER A 679 -4.03 -41.65 -24.67
CA SER A 679 -3.51 -40.56 -25.49
C SER A 679 -3.92 -39.19 -24.93
N PHE A 680 -2.99 -38.24 -24.92
CA PHE A 680 -3.29 -36.87 -24.50
C PHE A 680 -4.17 -36.21 -25.57
N ILE A 681 -5.38 -35.79 -25.20
CA ILE A 681 -6.29 -35.05 -26.08
C ILE A 681 -6.38 -33.62 -25.53
N PRO A 682 -5.99 -32.59 -26.29
CA PRO A 682 -5.99 -31.19 -25.81
C PRO A 682 -7.40 -30.56 -25.68
N LYS A 683 -8.45 -31.38 -25.49
CA LYS A 683 -9.83 -30.93 -25.27
C LYS A 683 -10.04 -30.71 -23.76
N GLY A 684 -9.80 -29.48 -23.29
CA GLY A 684 -10.20 -29.10 -21.93
C GLY A 684 -11.72 -29.19 -21.77
N ARG A 685 -12.19 -29.76 -20.66
CA ARG A 685 -13.61 -29.66 -20.26
C ARG A 685 -13.95 -28.16 -20.16
N GLY A 686 -14.85 -27.67 -21.03
CA GLY A 686 -15.43 -26.32 -20.92
C GLY A 686 -14.89 -25.23 -21.85
N LEU A 687 -14.06 -25.54 -22.85
CA LEU A 687 -13.77 -24.60 -23.96
C LEU A 687 -14.67 -24.87 -25.18
N ASN A 688 -15.97 -25.14 -24.95
CA ASN A 688 -16.94 -25.26 -26.03
C ASN A 688 -17.23 -23.88 -26.60
N VAL A 689 -16.62 -23.58 -27.75
CA VAL A 689 -17.13 -22.62 -28.71
C VAL A 689 -18.27 -23.32 -29.43
N GLU A 690 -19.51 -22.88 -29.21
CA GLU A 690 -20.66 -23.34 -29.99
C GLU A 690 -20.45 -22.94 -31.45
N SER A 691 -20.18 -23.93 -32.30
CA SER A 691 -20.12 -23.77 -33.75
C SER A 691 -21.54 -23.83 -34.32
N ASN A 692 -22.12 -22.67 -34.60
CA ASN A 692 -23.26 -22.55 -35.52
C ASN A 692 -22.71 -22.06 -36.87
N ASP A 693 -22.43 -23.01 -37.76
CA ASP A 693 -22.00 -22.73 -39.13
C ASP A 693 -23.20 -22.38 -40.02
N ASN A 694 -23.16 -21.18 -40.61
CA ASN A 694 -23.77 -20.87 -41.90
C ASN A 694 -23.17 -19.57 -42.45
N SER A 695 -22.08 -19.65 -43.21
CA SER A 695 -21.90 -18.96 -44.50
C SER A 695 -20.47 -19.05 -45.01
N VAL A 696 -20.38 -19.29 -46.31
CA VAL A 696 -19.21 -19.42 -47.19
C VAL A 696 -18.41 -18.11 -47.26
N ASP A 697 -17.09 -18.16 -47.01
CA ASP A 697 -16.09 -17.66 -47.98
C ASP A 697 -14.62 -17.90 -47.56
N ASN A 698 -13.81 -18.20 -48.58
CA ASN A 698 -12.42 -18.64 -48.55
C ASN A 698 -11.43 -17.52 -48.16
N SER A 699 -10.55 -17.79 -47.19
CA SER A 699 -9.07 -17.85 -47.40
C SER A 699 -8.28 -18.05 -46.10
N GLN A 700 -7.30 -18.97 -46.18
CA GLN A 700 -6.18 -19.20 -45.24
C GLN A 700 -6.50 -19.63 -43.79
N ASN A 701 -6.99 -20.87 -43.64
CA ASN A 701 -6.83 -21.64 -42.40
C ASN A 701 -6.23 -23.01 -42.72
N LEU A 702 -4.99 -23.25 -42.30
CA LEU A 702 -4.31 -24.54 -42.44
C LEU A 702 -4.85 -25.51 -41.36
N HIS A 703 -5.57 -26.53 -41.84
CA HIS A 703 -6.24 -27.60 -41.12
C HIS A 703 -5.41 -28.29 -40.03
N LEU A 704 -5.95 -28.35 -38.81
CA LEU A 704 -5.69 -29.42 -37.83
C LEU A 704 -6.87 -30.42 -37.86
N ASN A 705 -6.86 -31.34 -38.83
CA ASN A 705 -7.81 -32.45 -38.89
C ASN A 705 -7.35 -33.60 -37.98
N VAL A 706 -7.86 -33.68 -36.75
CA VAL A 706 -7.78 -34.89 -35.93
C VAL A 706 -9.11 -35.64 -36.08
N ARG A 707 -9.03 -36.84 -36.68
CA ARG A 707 -10.13 -37.78 -36.88
C ARG A 707 -10.88 -38.05 -35.56
N GLN A 708 -12.20 -37.91 -35.59
CA GLN A 708 -13.10 -38.32 -34.52
C GLN A 708 -13.16 -39.85 -34.44
N ALA A 709 -12.95 -40.39 -33.24
CA ALA A 709 -13.37 -41.73 -32.87
C ALA A 709 -14.26 -41.58 -31.62
N GLU A 710 -15.48 -42.10 -31.71
CA GLU A 710 -16.49 -42.13 -30.65
C GLU A 710 -16.05 -43.06 -29.52
N THR A 711 -16.17 -42.65 -28.25
CA THR A 711 -16.48 -43.53 -27.11
C THR A 711 -16.72 -42.79 -25.77
N GLU A 712 -17.90 -43.07 -25.22
CA GLU A 712 -18.34 -43.19 -23.80
C GLU A 712 -17.90 -42.16 -22.74
N GLU A 713 -18.86 -41.32 -22.34
CA GLU A 713 -18.83 -40.48 -21.15
C GLU A 713 -19.00 -41.31 -19.87
N VAL A 714 -18.00 -41.29 -18.98
CA VAL A 714 -18.17 -41.73 -17.58
C VAL A 714 -18.44 -40.50 -16.71
N SER A 715 -19.68 -40.40 -16.23
CA SER A 715 -20.13 -39.40 -15.27
C SER A 715 -19.60 -39.71 -13.87
N PHE A 716 -18.92 -38.74 -13.24
CA PHE A 716 -18.60 -38.77 -11.83
C PHE A 716 -19.62 -37.91 -11.09
N SER A 717 -20.47 -38.54 -10.28
CA SER A 717 -21.25 -37.84 -9.26
C SER A 717 -20.37 -37.65 -8.02
N LEU A 718 -20.24 -36.41 -7.53
CA LEU A 718 -19.63 -36.13 -6.24
C LEU A 718 -20.42 -35.03 -5.54
N ASP A 719 -20.92 -35.45 -4.39
CA ASP A 719 -21.74 -34.73 -3.42
C ASP A 719 -20.94 -33.56 -2.83
N SER A 720 -21.45 -32.33 -3.00
CA SER A 720 -20.79 -31.09 -2.61
C SER A 720 -21.37 -30.58 -1.29
N SER A 721 -20.75 -30.98 -0.18
CA SER A 721 -20.84 -30.24 1.07
C SER A 721 -19.43 -29.89 1.55
N PHE A 722 -19.08 -28.61 1.42
CA PHE A 722 -17.84 -28.04 1.95
C PHE A 722 -18.19 -26.92 2.94
N ASP A 723 -17.67 -27.04 4.16
CA ASP A 723 -17.71 -26.04 5.22
C ASP A 723 -16.41 -25.23 5.18
N GLY A 724 -16.51 -23.96 4.82
CA GLY A 724 -15.39 -23.04 4.71
C GLY A 724 -15.21 -22.25 5.99
N SER A 725 -14.30 -22.66 6.85
CA SER A 725 -13.74 -21.81 7.91
C SER A 725 -12.21 -21.95 7.96
N PRO A 726 -11.44 -20.84 7.92
CA PRO A 726 -9.97 -20.85 7.94
C PRO A 726 -9.39 -21.19 9.33
N PRO A 727 -8.11 -21.62 9.42
CA PRO A 727 -7.55 -22.18 10.65
C PRO A 727 -7.14 -21.15 11.73
N GLU A 728 -7.33 -19.85 11.52
CA GLU A 728 -6.94 -18.80 12.50
C GLU A 728 -8.10 -18.01 13.12
N SER A 729 -9.37 -18.36 12.86
CA SER A 729 -10.51 -17.76 13.56
C SER A 729 -10.79 -18.45 14.89
N ARG A 730 -9.95 -18.21 15.91
CA ARG A 730 -10.34 -18.40 17.32
C ARG A 730 -11.25 -17.25 17.80
N SER A 731 -12.33 -17.00 17.07
CA SER A 731 -13.55 -16.35 17.55
C SER A 731 -14.53 -16.30 16.39
N LEU A 732 -15.79 -16.68 16.65
CA LEU A 732 -16.90 -16.81 15.68
C LEU A 732 -16.97 -18.17 14.95
N SER A 733 -16.90 -19.25 15.73
CA SER A 733 -17.66 -20.46 15.37
C SER A 733 -19.15 -20.13 15.42
N ARG A 734 -19.89 -20.49 14.37
CA ARG A 734 -21.37 -20.60 14.39
C ARG A 734 -21.79 -21.68 15.39
N ARG A 735 -21.66 -21.42 16.69
CA ARG A 735 -22.33 -22.17 17.76
C ARG A 735 -23.57 -21.40 18.16
N ASN A 736 -24.64 -21.56 17.40
CA ASN A 736 -25.99 -21.22 17.85
C ASN A 736 -27.06 -22.13 17.24
N THR A 737 -26.72 -23.39 16.97
CA THR A 737 -27.68 -24.50 16.98
C THR A 737 -27.72 -25.07 18.39
N ILE A 738 -28.50 -24.43 19.25
CA ILE A 738 -28.95 -25.07 20.49
C ILE A 738 -29.97 -26.12 20.06
N PHE A 739 -29.59 -27.39 20.09
CA PHE A 739 -30.56 -28.46 20.17
C PHE A 739 -31.22 -28.34 21.54
N SER A 740 -32.46 -27.88 21.57
CA SER A 740 -33.29 -27.97 22.76
C SER A 740 -33.51 -29.45 23.05
N ASN A 741 -32.96 -29.94 24.16
CA ASN A 741 -33.28 -31.24 24.72
C ASN A 741 -34.79 -31.36 24.87
N HIS A 742 -35.39 -32.20 24.03
CA HIS A 742 -36.59 -32.93 24.39
C HIS A 742 -36.17 -34.39 24.51
N ASP A 743 -36.48 -34.96 25.67
CA ASP A 743 -36.09 -36.29 26.15
C ASP A 743 -36.61 -37.44 25.27
N ASN A 744 -36.12 -37.59 24.04
CA ASN A 744 -36.37 -38.77 23.22
C ASN A 744 -35.10 -39.16 22.45
N GLU A 745 -34.75 -40.45 22.52
CA GLU A 745 -33.57 -41.04 21.90
C GLU A 745 -33.44 -40.67 20.41
N LEU A 746 -32.26 -40.14 20.04
CA LEU A 746 -31.98 -39.59 18.72
C LEU A 746 -31.48 -40.68 17.76
N THR A 747 -32.39 -41.32 17.02
CA THR A 747 -32.03 -42.34 16.01
C THR A 747 -31.68 -41.70 14.66
N GLY A 748 -30.67 -42.23 13.97
CA GLY A 748 -30.12 -41.66 12.72
C GLY A 748 -31.11 -41.47 11.56
N ASP A 749 -32.24 -42.17 11.57
CA ASP A 749 -33.30 -42.00 10.57
C ASP A 749 -34.11 -40.71 10.75
N ILE A 750 -34.21 -40.19 11.98
CA ILE A 750 -34.88 -38.91 12.25
C ILE A 750 -34.04 -37.77 11.66
N LEU A 751 -32.73 -37.78 11.92
CA LEU A 751 -31.77 -36.81 11.39
C LEU A 751 -31.76 -36.77 9.85
N ARG A 752 -31.83 -37.94 9.21
CA ARG A 752 -31.85 -38.04 7.75
C ARG A 752 -33.15 -37.50 7.15
N LYS A 753 -34.27 -37.63 7.87
CA LYS A 753 -35.57 -37.10 7.46
C LYS A 753 -35.66 -35.58 7.63
N THR A 754 -35.02 -35.02 8.67
CA THR A 754 -34.97 -33.57 8.90
C THR A 754 -34.02 -32.85 7.93
N LEU A 755 -32.91 -33.48 7.54
CA LEU A 755 -31.97 -32.90 6.55
C LEU A 755 -32.55 -32.80 5.14
N ASN A 756 -33.52 -33.67 4.80
CA ASN A 756 -34.11 -33.74 3.47
C ASN A 756 -35.44 -32.98 3.33
N ALA A 757 -35.90 -32.30 4.38
CA ALA A 757 -37.09 -31.46 4.31
C ALA A 757 -36.74 -30.08 3.71
N SER A 758 -37.50 -29.62 2.71
CA SER A 758 -37.34 -28.29 2.13
C SER A 758 -37.58 -27.21 3.18
N ILE A 759 -36.67 -26.24 3.27
CA ILE A 759 -36.70 -25.15 4.25
C ILE A 759 -37.88 -24.23 3.94
N ASP A 760 -38.93 -24.30 4.76
CA ASP A 760 -40.03 -23.34 4.74
C ASP A 760 -39.56 -22.01 5.35
N LEU A 761 -39.22 -21.07 4.46
CA LEU A 761 -38.73 -19.74 4.81
C LEU A 761 -39.72 -18.97 5.70
N THR A 762 -41.02 -19.21 5.51
CA THR A 762 -42.09 -18.54 6.25
C THR A 762 -42.14 -18.98 7.72
N GLU A 763 -41.91 -20.27 7.98
CA GLU A 763 -41.87 -20.79 9.35
C GLU A 763 -40.61 -20.35 10.10
N ARG A 764 -39.48 -20.25 9.39
CA ARG A 764 -38.23 -19.72 9.96
C ARG A 764 -38.33 -18.24 10.32
N GLU A 765 -38.95 -17.43 9.47
CA GLU A 765 -39.19 -16.02 9.75
C GLU A 765 -40.13 -15.82 10.96
N ARG A 766 -41.13 -16.71 11.11
CA ARG A 766 -42.03 -16.71 12.26
C ARG A 766 -41.27 -17.01 13.56
N LEU A 767 -40.40 -18.02 13.55
CA LEU A 767 -39.57 -18.40 14.72
C LEU A 767 -38.56 -17.30 15.09
N GLU A 768 -37.96 -16.62 14.12
CA GLU A 768 -37.06 -15.50 14.39
C GLU A 768 -37.79 -14.27 14.94
N LYS A 769 -39.00 -13.97 14.47
CA LYS A 769 -39.87 -12.92 15.04
C LYS A 769 -40.28 -13.26 16.46
N GLU A 770 -40.62 -14.51 16.75
CA GLU A 770 -40.98 -14.95 18.11
C GLU A 770 -39.77 -14.88 19.05
N LYS A 771 -38.59 -15.29 18.59
CA LYS A 771 -37.34 -15.20 19.36
C LYS A 771 -36.95 -13.75 19.65
N SER A 772 -37.07 -12.88 18.65
CA SER A 772 -36.80 -11.43 18.80
C SER A 772 -37.77 -10.79 19.80
N SER A 773 -39.05 -11.18 19.74
CA SER A 773 -40.06 -10.69 20.69
C SER A 773 -39.76 -11.12 22.13
N ARG A 774 -39.34 -12.37 22.35
CA ARG A 774 -38.92 -12.85 23.68
C ARG A 774 -37.69 -12.13 24.22
N ILE A 775 -36.73 -11.81 23.36
CA ILE A 775 -35.53 -11.05 23.76
C ILE A 775 -35.92 -9.63 24.17
N ILE A 776 -36.78 -8.97 23.39
CA ILE A 776 -37.26 -7.62 23.69
C ILE A 776 -38.06 -7.61 25.02
N GLU A 777 -38.85 -8.64 25.28
CA GLU A 777 -39.61 -8.77 26.52
C GLU A 777 -38.70 -8.96 27.75
N LYS A 778 -37.62 -9.74 27.61
CA LYS A 778 -36.59 -9.86 28.65
C LYS A 778 -35.92 -8.52 28.98
N PHE A 779 -35.52 -7.76 27.97
CA PHE A 779 -34.92 -6.43 28.16
C PHE A 779 -35.89 -5.39 28.74
N ARG A 780 -37.21 -5.62 28.66
CA ARG A 780 -38.22 -4.70 29.21
C ARG A 780 -38.59 -5.00 30.66
N ASN A 781 -38.49 -6.25 31.08
CA ASN A 781 -39.03 -6.71 32.36
C ASN A 781 -37.94 -7.09 33.39
N GLU A 782 -36.69 -7.29 32.98
CA GLU A 782 -35.57 -7.66 33.87
C GLU A 782 -34.53 -6.52 33.95
N ASP A 783 -33.86 -6.39 35.09
CA ASP A 783 -32.81 -5.39 35.31
C ASP A 783 -31.59 -5.70 34.43
N PHE A 784 -31.00 -4.65 33.85
CA PHE A 784 -29.96 -4.76 32.82
C PHE A 784 -28.69 -5.43 33.36
N ASP A 785 -28.31 -5.13 34.61
CA ASP A 785 -27.12 -5.71 35.24
C ASP A 785 -27.29 -7.23 35.50
N ASP A 786 -28.50 -7.68 35.80
CA ASP A 786 -28.79 -9.11 36.00
C ASP A 786 -28.73 -9.89 34.67
N LEU A 787 -29.23 -9.30 33.57
CA LEU A 787 -29.13 -9.88 32.23
C LEU A 787 -27.67 -10.02 31.77
N VAL A 788 -26.87 -8.98 32.02
CA VAL A 788 -25.44 -8.97 31.69
C VAL A 788 -24.69 -10.02 32.50
N ASN A 789 -25.03 -10.18 33.79
CA ASN A 789 -24.47 -11.23 34.63
C ASN A 789 -24.87 -12.64 34.20
N GLU A 790 -26.11 -12.84 33.72
CA GLU A 790 -26.56 -14.14 33.21
C GLU A 790 -25.82 -14.53 31.91
N ILE A 791 -25.65 -13.58 30.98
CA ILE A 791 -24.88 -13.77 29.75
C ILE A 791 -23.39 -14.03 30.06
N HIS A 792 -22.83 -13.30 31.04
CA HIS A 792 -21.47 -13.56 31.50
C HIS A 792 -21.33 -14.97 32.10
N ARG A 793 -22.28 -15.44 32.93
CA ARG A 793 -22.26 -16.82 33.46
C ARG A 793 -22.42 -17.88 32.37
N ALA A 794 -23.25 -17.63 31.35
CA ALA A 794 -23.42 -18.54 30.22
C ALA A 794 -22.14 -18.64 29.37
N ASN A 795 -21.47 -17.51 29.12
CA ASN A 795 -20.20 -17.47 28.40
C ASN A 795 -19.04 -18.05 29.23
N GLU A 796 -19.05 -17.88 30.56
CA GLU A 796 -18.04 -18.49 31.46
C GLU A 796 -18.11 -20.02 31.49
N ARG A 797 -19.28 -20.64 31.30
CA ARG A 797 -19.41 -22.11 31.17
C ARG A 797 -18.81 -22.65 29.86
N ALA A 798 -18.68 -21.83 28.83
CA ALA A 798 -18.10 -22.23 27.55
C ALA A 798 -16.56 -22.11 27.51
N ASP A 799 -15.95 -21.39 28.46
CA ASP A 799 -14.52 -21.09 28.48
C ASP A 799 -13.80 -21.90 29.58
N LEU A 800 -13.40 -23.12 29.22
CA LEU A 800 -12.80 -24.13 30.11
C LEU A 800 -11.59 -23.59 30.90
N SER A 801 -10.83 -22.65 30.33
CA SER A 801 -9.63 -22.05 30.92
C SER A 801 -9.93 -21.20 32.16
N LYS A 802 -11.04 -20.45 32.17
CA LYS A 802 -11.44 -19.64 33.33
C LYS A 802 -12.07 -20.49 34.43
N ALA A 803 -12.80 -21.54 34.07
CA ALA A 803 -13.33 -22.51 35.03
C ALA A 803 -12.22 -23.24 35.78
N ILE A 804 -11.16 -23.67 35.08
CA ILE A 804 -9.98 -24.31 35.66
C ILE A 804 -9.21 -23.32 36.56
N LYS A 805 -9.04 -22.05 36.17
CA LYS A 805 -8.41 -21.03 37.02
C LYS A 805 -9.16 -20.77 38.33
N ARG A 806 -10.49 -20.85 38.33
CA ARG A 806 -11.30 -20.73 39.57
C ARG A 806 -11.18 -21.96 40.46
N LEU A 807 -11.13 -23.16 39.88
CA LEU A 807 -10.92 -24.41 40.62
C LEU A 807 -9.53 -24.46 41.25
N LEU A 808 -8.50 -24.02 40.53
CA LEU A 808 -7.14 -23.88 41.05
C LEU A 808 -7.05 -22.82 42.17
N LYS A 809 -7.85 -21.76 42.12
CA LYS A 809 -7.95 -20.76 43.19
C LYS A 809 -8.73 -21.23 44.43
N LYS A 810 -9.47 -22.33 44.32
CA LYS A 810 -10.27 -22.93 45.40
C LYS A 810 -9.56 -24.11 46.08
N GLY A 811 -8.50 -24.65 45.47
CA GLY A 811 -7.57 -25.59 46.10
C GLY A 811 -6.52 -24.84 46.92
N ASP A 812 -6.22 -25.36 48.11
CA ASP A 812 -5.45 -24.73 49.19
C ASP A 812 -4.17 -23.94 48.80
N GLU A 813 -3.90 -22.91 49.60
CA GLU A 813 -2.83 -21.91 49.55
C GLU A 813 -1.37 -22.42 49.61
N ARG A 814 -1.07 -23.64 49.19
CA ARG A 814 0.31 -24.14 49.18
C ARG A 814 0.57 -24.92 47.90
N ILE A 815 1.20 -24.24 46.94
CA ILE A 815 2.12 -24.72 45.88
C ILE A 815 1.94 -23.77 44.68
N VAL A 816 2.62 -22.63 44.71
CA VAL A 816 2.94 -21.87 43.48
C VAL A 816 4.32 -21.26 43.65
N THR A 817 5.34 -21.97 43.13
CA THR A 817 6.58 -21.34 42.69
C THR A 817 6.89 -21.93 41.32
N GLU A 818 6.19 -21.41 40.30
CA GLU A 818 6.51 -21.37 38.86
C GLU A 818 5.22 -21.48 38.02
N GLN A 819 5.02 -20.50 37.13
CA GLN A 819 3.92 -20.50 36.16
C GLN A 819 4.34 -21.30 34.91
N PRO A 820 3.57 -22.30 34.46
CA PRO A 820 3.90 -23.03 33.24
C PRO A 820 3.50 -22.21 32.00
N THR A 821 4.38 -22.20 31.00
CA THR A 821 4.24 -21.45 29.75
C THR A 821 3.41 -22.18 28.68
N SER A 822 3.00 -23.44 28.93
CA SER A 822 2.22 -24.25 27.99
C SER A 822 1.15 -25.11 28.68
N ILE A 823 0.00 -25.30 28.01
CA ILE A 823 -1.14 -26.10 28.51
C ILE A 823 -0.82 -27.60 28.63
N PHE A 824 0.26 -28.06 28.00
CA PHE A 824 0.69 -29.47 28.00
C PHE A 824 1.63 -29.82 29.16
N GLU A 825 1.99 -28.87 30.02
CA GLU A 825 2.91 -29.07 31.15
C GLU A 825 2.21 -29.28 32.50
N VAL A 826 0.88 -29.35 32.53
CA VAL A 826 0.15 -29.58 33.78
C VAL A 826 0.08 -31.07 34.09
N THR A 827 0.97 -31.55 34.97
CA THR A 827 0.81 -32.85 35.62
C THR A 827 -0.28 -32.76 36.70
N MET A 828 -1.41 -33.42 36.47
CA MET A 828 -2.51 -33.49 37.45
C MET A 828 -2.11 -34.43 38.60
N PRO A 829 -2.39 -34.06 39.87
CA PRO A 829 -2.11 -34.93 41.01
C PRO A 829 -3.00 -36.17 41.01
N TYR A 830 -2.44 -37.30 41.44
CA TYR A 830 -3.05 -38.65 41.47
C TYR A 830 -4.29 -38.82 42.37
N THR A 831 -4.90 -37.75 42.88
CA THR A 831 -6.05 -37.81 43.80
C THR A 831 -7.39 -37.49 43.15
N LEU A 832 -7.49 -37.52 41.82
CA LEU A 832 -8.72 -37.28 41.05
C LEU A 832 -9.08 -38.43 40.10
N VAL A 833 -8.68 -39.65 40.44
CA VAL A 833 -9.23 -40.88 39.83
C VAL A 833 -9.89 -41.68 40.95
N GLU A 834 -11.12 -41.32 41.28
CA GLU A 834 -12.17 -42.18 41.82
C GLU A 834 -13.54 -41.62 41.43
#